data_AF-A0A7X0JLL7-F1
#
_entry.id   AF-A0A7X0JLL7-F1
#
_cell.length_a   1.000
_cell.length_b   1.000
_cell.length_c   1.000
_cell.angle_alpha   90.00
_cell.angle_beta   90.00
_cell.angle_gamma   90.00
#
_symmetry.space_group_name_H-M   'P 1'
#
loop_
_entity.id
_entity.type
_entity.pdbx_description
1 polymer ?
#
loop_
_entity_poly.entity_id
_entity_poly.type
_entity_poly.pdbx_seq_one_letter_code
_entity_poly.pdbx_strand_id
1 'polypeptide(L)'
;MGEHMLALARGLCGQADAFIALLSEDRAGLLPRAARLGLGIKLADDVDDFAQWLSSSNVDLLHVHAGIGWEGHALVEAANRAGIPVIRTEHLPYLLTDRDQQDEYQRRTRDVAHHVVVSEASRDSFRGHIAPDRLTVIHNGIFVPQQTATGDALRRDLDVRDEIVLVTIARLTAQKDHKTLLEAMPQILEAHPSLCLLLVGSGEERLRLGALADELGISDRIRFTGHRPDVANIIALGDLFVLPSLFEGLPLAVLEAMSLGCPVVATRIGGTVEALGEDHPLFATPGSSASMASVVIAALSDRQRLAHVAEAARVRFDNHFSAHRMARETRAVYDRFISQPANLTQKDLSMQKTRLAFIGVGGIAHRHLDVISGFDDVELVGFADPDIGRADQAAARFGAKSFAHHRDMLDAVRPDAVYVCVPPFAHGEPERDLIERGIPFFVEKPVSLDIETAEEISAAVTAKGLVTGVGYHWRYLDIVDEARNLLKDNPAQLLSGYWLDSTPPPQWWWKQDKSGGQMVEQATHLLDLARFLVGEVTEVYGRAGHTDRPEFPGLDVPTVTTATLTFETGVVANVASTCLLGWSHRVGLHIFADRLAIELTDRDIMVDVGRGRPVRGADGDPVWREDRDFIDAVRGGENRIRCPYSEALATHRLALAVVASVQEGKPVSIAPPEMRQPEPLPLQSQPRPEAPAPGLAPGHRIIRSLGVEAPGRSYFFEYEEGPPGDGQVRLDTLYTGLSAGTELTFLKNTNPYFRSRFDGERGVFIENEPDLHYPVPFLGYMEVARVSESRTGGFAQGEVVASAYGHKSGHTANPFHDLLVPLPADIDPVLGVLVAQMGPIAANGILHADAEAYGAHVPFLGAGVKDRPVIVIGAGTVGLMTALFAKSLGASEVIVTDPSEFRRQKAEAMGLQAMTEEHAWQHAKARWHDGAMGRGADLVFQTRAYSGSLNTALKALRPQGTVIDLAFYQGGADQLRLGEEFHHNGLNIRCAQINRVPRGLGALWNRGRLARATVDLLRTHGDIIRQQMITHVIPMDDAPAFLTDLIENRPEFLQVVFKVSE
;
A
#
# COMPACT_ATOMS: atom_id res chain seq x y z
N MET A 1 10.99 28.93 11.39
CA MET A 1 9.61 28.76 11.91
C MET A 1 9.70 27.82 13.10
N GLY A 2 8.98 28.06 14.20
CA GLY A 2 9.02 27.18 15.39
C GLY A 2 10.11 27.43 16.43
N GLU A 3 11.02 28.40 16.24
CA GLU A 3 12.10 28.72 17.22
C GLU A 3 11.58 29.02 18.63
N HIS A 4 10.47 29.75 18.73
CA HIS A 4 9.86 30.06 20.02
C HIS A 4 9.38 28.80 20.76
N MET A 5 8.92 27.78 20.01
CA MET A 5 8.52 26.49 20.59
C MET A 5 9.73 25.75 21.14
N LEU A 6 10.84 25.72 20.37
CA LEU A 6 12.10 25.14 20.84
C LEU A 6 12.65 25.88 22.07
N ALA A 7 12.61 27.21 22.07
CA ALA A 7 13.08 28.02 23.19
C ALA A 7 12.25 27.77 24.46
N LEU A 8 10.93 27.66 24.32
CA LEU A 8 10.02 27.30 25.41
C LEU A 8 10.30 25.89 25.92
N ALA A 9 10.28 24.89 25.05
CA ALA A 9 10.50 23.49 25.41
C ALA A 9 11.87 23.29 26.07
N ARG A 10 12.93 23.90 25.51
CA ARG A 10 14.27 23.89 26.10
C ARG A 10 14.32 24.58 27.46
N GLY A 11 13.60 25.69 27.63
CA GLY A 11 13.50 26.38 28.91
C GLY A 11 12.78 25.56 29.99
N LEU A 12 11.96 24.60 29.59
CA LEU A 12 11.25 23.66 30.45
C LEU A 12 12.03 22.34 30.70
N CYS A 13 13.12 22.08 29.95
CA CYS A 13 13.94 20.89 30.15
C CYS A 13 14.43 20.77 31.61
N GLY A 14 14.31 19.56 32.16
CA GLY A 14 14.64 19.27 33.57
C GLY A 14 13.54 19.62 34.57
N GLN A 15 12.45 20.25 34.12
CA GLN A 15 11.25 20.54 34.92
C GLN A 15 10.02 19.76 34.45
N ALA A 16 9.99 19.39 33.16
CA ALA A 16 8.96 18.57 32.53
C ALA A 16 9.56 17.74 31.39
N ASP A 17 8.91 16.63 31.03
CA ASP A 17 9.19 15.88 29.81
C ASP A 17 8.47 16.56 28.63
N ALA A 18 9.20 17.37 27.88
CA ALA A 18 8.66 18.16 26.78
C ALA A 18 8.82 17.45 25.43
N PHE A 19 7.75 17.49 24.64
CA PHE A 19 7.69 16.94 23.28
C PHE A 19 7.40 18.05 22.27
N ILE A 20 8.00 17.95 21.08
CA ILE A 20 7.57 18.70 19.90
C ILE A 20 6.83 17.75 18.98
N ALA A 21 5.58 18.06 18.68
CA ALA A 21 4.75 17.28 17.78
C ALA A 21 4.37 18.07 16.53
N LEU A 22 4.41 17.42 15.37
CA LEU A 22 3.95 17.95 14.09
C LEU A 22 2.91 17.04 13.45
N LEU A 23 2.07 17.63 12.61
CA LEU A 23 1.07 16.94 11.80
C LEU A 23 1.55 16.89 10.34
N SER A 24 1.46 15.71 9.74
CA SER A 24 1.75 15.34 8.36
C SER A 24 3.22 15.43 7.90
N GLU A 25 3.92 16.55 8.09
CA GLU A 25 5.29 16.69 7.57
C GLU A 25 6.15 17.70 8.34
N ASP A 26 7.46 17.42 8.43
CA ASP A 26 8.46 18.34 8.99
C ASP A 26 9.26 19.07 7.90
N ARG A 27 8.61 20.00 7.20
CA ARG A 27 9.27 20.81 6.15
C ARG A 27 10.43 21.67 6.66
N ALA A 28 10.45 21.99 7.94
CA ALA A 28 11.40 22.93 8.53
C ALA A 28 12.56 22.25 9.28
N GLY A 29 12.58 20.92 9.35
CA GLY A 29 13.54 20.17 10.15
C GLY A 29 13.45 20.52 11.65
N LEU A 30 12.26 20.81 12.16
CA LEU A 30 12.03 21.19 13.54
C LEU A 30 12.22 20.00 14.49
N LEU A 31 11.78 18.79 14.11
CA LEU A 31 11.85 17.60 14.97
C LEU A 31 13.31 17.16 15.19
N PRO A 32 14.17 17.01 14.17
CA PRO A 32 15.58 16.68 14.41
C PRO A 32 16.27 17.71 15.32
N ARG A 33 15.94 19.00 15.16
CA ARG A 33 16.49 20.06 16.03
C ARG A 33 15.98 19.98 17.47
N ALA A 34 14.71 19.63 17.67
CA ALA A 34 14.15 19.36 18.98
C ALA A 34 14.84 18.17 19.66
N ALA A 35 15.04 17.07 18.92
CA ALA A 35 15.76 15.90 19.41
C ALA A 35 17.19 16.23 19.88
N ARG A 36 17.93 17.07 19.14
CA ARG A 36 19.28 17.52 19.58
C ARG A 36 19.27 18.35 20.86
N LEU A 37 18.12 18.87 21.28
CA LEU A 37 17.94 19.56 22.56
C LEU A 37 17.49 18.62 23.69
N GLY A 38 17.45 17.30 23.44
CA GLY A 38 16.99 16.29 24.40
C GLY A 38 15.47 16.23 24.56
N LEU A 39 14.72 16.84 23.64
CA LEU A 39 13.26 16.83 23.63
C LEU A 39 12.74 15.56 22.99
N GLY A 40 11.58 15.10 23.45
CA GLY A 40 10.84 14.07 22.73
C GLY A 40 10.25 14.63 21.43
N ILE A 41 10.04 13.77 20.43
CA ILE A 41 9.54 14.20 19.13
C ILE A 41 8.41 13.28 18.65
N LYS A 42 7.38 13.86 18.03
CA LYS A 42 6.27 13.12 17.40
C LYS A 42 5.98 13.71 16.02
N LEU A 43 5.90 12.85 15.01
CA LEU A 43 5.30 13.16 13.72
C LEU A 43 4.06 12.28 13.60
N ALA A 44 2.89 12.91 13.52
CA ALA A 44 1.64 12.22 13.29
C ALA A 44 1.22 12.36 11.83
N ASP A 45 0.76 11.30 11.19
CA ASP A 45 0.35 11.34 9.78
C ASP A 45 -0.88 12.23 9.58
N ASP A 46 -1.86 12.06 10.48
CA ASP A 46 -3.10 12.83 10.53
C ASP A 46 -3.59 13.06 11.96
N VAL A 47 -4.76 13.68 12.07
CA VAL A 47 -5.36 14.13 13.34
C VAL A 47 -5.81 12.94 14.19
N ASP A 48 -6.16 11.82 13.57
CA ASP A 48 -6.61 10.63 14.27
C ASP A 48 -5.42 9.83 14.81
N ASP A 49 -4.31 9.69 14.07
CA ASP A 49 -3.04 9.18 14.63
C ASP A 49 -2.56 10.04 15.80
N PHE A 50 -2.64 11.37 15.66
CA PHE A 50 -2.28 12.27 16.75
C PHE A 50 -3.17 12.09 17.98
N ALA A 51 -4.48 11.97 17.80
CA ALA A 51 -5.43 11.72 18.88
C ALA A 51 -5.22 10.36 19.55
N GLN A 52 -4.93 9.32 18.76
CA GLN A 52 -4.59 8.00 19.27
C GLN A 52 -3.33 8.05 20.12
N TRP A 53 -2.27 8.68 19.62
CA TRP A 53 -1.04 8.88 20.38
C TRP A 53 -1.28 9.65 21.69
N LEU A 54 -2.06 10.74 21.66
CA LEU A 54 -2.42 11.48 22.88
C LEU A 54 -3.15 10.59 23.91
N SER A 55 -4.06 9.72 23.45
CA SER A 55 -4.82 8.82 24.32
C SER A 55 -4.00 7.68 24.91
N SER A 56 -2.93 7.25 24.22
CA SER A 56 -2.07 6.15 24.63
C SER A 56 -0.78 6.60 25.31
N SER A 57 -0.48 7.89 25.32
CA SER A 57 0.71 8.46 25.97
C SER A 57 0.37 9.12 27.31
N ASN A 58 1.40 9.33 28.14
CA ASN A 58 1.26 10.03 29.42
C ASN A 58 1.36 11.56 29.22
N VAL A 59 0.50 12.15 28.39
CA VAL A 59 0.50 13.60 28.12
C VAL A 59 -0.51 14.31 29.02
N ASP A 60 -0.02 15.17 29.91
CA ASP A 60 -0.87 15.93 30.85
C ASP A 60 -1.49 17.19 30.23
N LEU A 61 -0.87 17.76 29.20
CA LEU A 61 -1.25 19.06 28.63
C LEU A 61 -0.74 19.20 27.19
N LEU A 62 -1.57 19.75 26.30
CA LEU A 62 -1.18 20.12 24.94
C LEU A 62 -1.04 21.64 24.80
N HIS A 63 0.10 22.12 24.29
CA HIS A 63 0.29 23.54 23.96
C HIS A 63 0.40 23.75 22.44
N VAL A 64 -0.59 24.42 21.86
CA VAL A 64 -0.66 24.77 20.44
C VAL A 64 -0.16 26.20 20.21
N HIS A 65 0.69 26.42 19.21
CA HIS A 65 1.12 27.75 18.79
C HIS A 65 0.52 28.10 17.42
N ALA A 66 -0.26 29.18 17.35
CA ALA A 66 -0.90 29.66 16.12
C ALA A 66 -0.20 30.92 15.61
N GLY A 67 0.28 30.87 14.37
CA GLY A 67 1.04 31.94 13.74
C GLY A 67 0.16 33.00 13.09
N ILE A 68 -0.96 32.57 12.48
CA ILE A 68 -1.90 33.41 11.73
C ILE A 68 -3.37 33.17 12.13
N GLY A 69 -3.59 32.41 13.20
CA GLY A 69 -4.86 32.29 13.92
C GLY A 69 -5.66 31.02 13.62
N TRP A 70 -5.41 30.36 12.49
CA TRP A 70 -6.12 29.14 12.08
C TRP A 70 -5.38 27.84 12.37
N GLU A 71 -4.07 27.90 12.64
CA GLU A 71 -3.28 26.68 12.82
C GLU A 71 -3.70 25.92 14.08
N GLY A 72 -3.63 24.59 14.02
CA GLY A 72 -3.84 23.73 15.18
C GLY A 72 -5.27 23.62 15.70
N HIS A 73 -6.30 24.10 14.99
CA HIS A 73 -7.70 23.83 15.39
C HIS A 73 -8.01 22.33 15.45
N ALA A 74 -7.49 21.54 14.51
CA ALA A 74 -7.66 20.09 14.54
C ALA A 74 -6.91 19.43 15.73
N LEU A 75 -5.78 20.00 16.16
CA LEU A 75 -5.03 19.52 17.33
C LEU A 75 -5.79 19.80 18.63
N VAL A 76 -6.46 20.96 18.71
CA VAL A 76 -7.36 21.30 19.83
C VAL A 76 -8.49 20.25 19.91
N GLU A 77 -9.12 19.93 18.79
CA GLU A 77 -10.19 18.92 18.73
C GLU A 77 -9.70 17.54 19.16
N ALA A 78 -8.53 17.11 18.67
CA ALA A 78 -7.90 15.85 19.06
C ALA A 78 -7.63 15.74 20.58
N ALA A 79 -7.04 16.78 21.18
CA ALA A 79 -6.76 16.80 22.62
C ALA A 79 -8.04 16.84 23.47
N ASN A 80 -9.06 17.58 23.03
CA ASN A 80 -10.35 17.60 23.72
C ASN A 80 -11.04 16.23 23.70
N ARG A 81 -10.94 15.48 22.58
CA ARG A 81 -11.42 14.08 22.53
C ARG A 81 -10.68 13.17 23.51
N ALA A 82 -9.39 13.42 23.73
CA ALA A 82 -8.56 12.70 24.70
C ALA A 82 -8.70 13.18 26.15
N GLY A 83 -9.48 14.25 26.40
CA GLY A 83 -9.63 14.84 27.74
C GLY A 83 -8.39 15.61 28.23
N ILE A 84 -7.49 16.00 27.34
CA ILE A 84 -6.24 16.70 27.66
C ILE A 84 -6.47 18.22 27.61
N PRO A 85 -6.13 18.99 28.66
CA PRO A 85 -6.28 20.44 28.65
C PRO A 85 -5.38 21.08 27.57
N VAL A 86 -5.96 22.01 26.80
CA VAL A 86 -5.25 22.69 25.71
C VAL A 86 -4.92 24.13 26.07
N ILE A 87 -3.65 24.51 25.95
CA ILE A 87 -3.19 25.89 25.97
C ILE A 87 -2.92 26.32 24.53
N ARG A 88 -3.30 27.55 24.17
CA ARG A 88 -3.09 28.08 22.82
C ARG A 88 -2.37 29.43 22.86
N THR A 89 -1.18 29.52 22.26
CA THR A 89 -0.48 30.79 22.06
C THR A 89 -0.85 31.41 20.71
N GLU A 90 -1.30 32.66 20.72
CA GLU A 90 -1.59 33.47 19.54
C GLU A 90 -0.45 34.45 19.26
N HIS A 91 0.17 34.33 18.08
CA HIS A 91 1.31 35.18 17.67
C HIS A 91 0.92 36.38 16.80
N LEU A 92 -0.30 36.43 16.26
CA LEU A 92 -0.78 37.62 15.55
C LEU A 92 -1.13 38.76 16.52
N PRO A 93 -0.96 40.03 16.08
CA PRO A 93 -1.40 41.19 16.84
C PRO A 93 -2.92 41.40 16.83
N TYR A 94 -3.67 40.66 16.03
CA TYR A 94 -5.12 40.73 15.91
C TYR A 94 -5.71 39.35 15.63
N LEU A 95 -7.00 39.17 15.96
CA LEU A 95 -7.70 37.90 15.80
C LEU A 95 -7.77 37.50 14.31
N LEU A 96 -8.77 37.99 13.57
CA LEU A 96 -8.97 37.80 12.13
C LEU A 96 -9.82 38.99 11.63
N THR A 97 -9.71 39.42 10.38
CA THR A 97 -10.44 40.61 9.88
C THR A 97 -11.79 40.28 9.24
N ASP A 98 -11.98 39.02 8.84
CA ASP A 98 -13.23 38.53 8.25
C ASP A 98 -14.17 37.98 9.33
N ARG A 99 -15.47 38.26 9.20
CA ARG A 99 -16.46 37.91 10.23
C ARG A 99 -16.71 36.41 10.33
N ASP A 100 -16.78 35.72 9.20
CA ASP A 100 -17.01 34.27 9.18
C ASP A 100 -15.80 33.53 9.77
N GLN A 101 -14.60 34.05 9.52
CA GLN A 101 -13.36 33.59 10.14
C GLN A 101 -13.35 33.79 11.67
N GLN A 102 -13.80 34.95 12.17
CA GLN A 102 -13.92 35.20 13.61
C GLN A 102 -14.92 34.24 14.28
N ASP A 103 -16.05 33.98 13.64
CA ASP A 103 -17.08 33.07 14.15
C ASP A 103 -16.56 31.62 14.15
N GLU A 104 -15.83 31.20 13.13
CA GLU A 104 -15.18 29.87 13.10
C GLU A 104 -14.11 29.73 14.17
N TYR A 105 -13.26 30.74 14.35
CA TYR A 105 -12.26 30.76 15.43
C TYR A 105 -12.94 30.55 16.78
N GLN A 106 -13.98 31.33 17.09
CA GLN A 106 -14.71 31.22 18.37
C GLN A 106 -15.34 29.84 18.59
N ARG A 107 -15.83 29.19 17.52
CA ARG A 107 -16.31 27.81 17.61
C ARG A 107 -15.18 26.85 17.92
N ARG A 108 -14.06 26.94 17.19
CA ARG A 108 -12.95 25.99 17.27
C ARG A 108 -12.08 26.15 18.51
N THR A 109 -12.07 27.32 19.15
CA THR A 109 -11.30 27.57 20.37
C THR A 109 -12.14 27.61 21.64
N ARG A 110 -13.45 27.34 21.54
CA ARG A 110 -14.38 27.37 22.67
C ARG A 110 -13.88 26.58 23.88
N ASP A 111 -13.34 25.40 23.62
CA ASP A 111 -12.94 24.41 24.62
C ASP A 111 -11.43 24.46 24.94
N VAL A 112 -10.70 25.47 24.45
CA VAL A 112 -9.30 25.70 24.84
C VAL A 112 -9.24 26.10 26.31
N ALA A 113 -8.47 25.42 27.15
CA ALA A 113 -8.40 25.71 28.58
C ALA A 113 -7.91 27.15 28.85
N HIS A 114 -6.87 27.60 28.14
CA HIS A 114 -6.30 28.95 28.30
C HIS A 114 -5.63 29.48 27.03
N HIS A 115 -5.70 30.79 26.81
CA HIS A 115 -5.00 31.48 25.75
C HIS A 115 -3.82 32.29 26.27
N VAL A 116 -2.70 32.19 25.56
CA VAL A 116 -1.53 33.05 25.73
C VAL A 116 -1.46 33.99 24.53
N VAL A 117 -1.28 35.27 24.77
CA VAL A 117 -0.99 36.27 23.73
C VAL A 117 0.40 36.84 23.97
N VAL A 118 1.12 37.15 22.90
CA VAL A 118 2.54 37.49 22.98
C VAL A 118 2.82 38.96 23.32
N SER A 119 1.77 39.79 23.39
CA SER A 119 1.87 41.22 23.63
C SER A 119 0.56 41.80 24.19
N GLU A 120 0.65 42.94 24.86
CA GLU A 120 -0.47 43.72 25.36
C GLU A 120 -1.34 44.24 24.21
N ALA A 121 -0.71 44.62 23.09
CA ALA A 121 -1.42 44.96 21.86
C ALA A 121 -2.25 43.78 21.32
N SER A 122 -1.71 42.54 21.36
CA SER A 122 -2.47 41.33 21.07
C SER A 122 -3.59 41.11 22.09
N ARG A 123 -3.38 41.35 23.39
CA ARG A 123 -4.46 41.19 24.38
C ARG A 123 -5.66 42.09 24.06
N ASP A 124 -5.39 43.32 23.66
CA ASP A 124 -6.44 44.31 23.36
C ASP A 124 -7.27 43.93 22.13
N SER A 125 -6.67 43.31 21.12
CA SER A 125 -7.38 42.88 19.92
C SER A 125 -8.19 41.58 20.10
N PHE A 126 -7.83 40.74 21.07
CA PHE A 126 -8.60 39.55 21.44
C PHE A 126 -9.65 39.85 22.54
N ARG A 127 -9.62 41.06 23.12
CA ARG A 127 -10.56 41.51 24.15
C ARG A 127 -11.99 41.53 23.60
N GLY A 128 -12.91 40.89 24.30
CA GLY A 128 -14.31 40.75 23.87
C GLY A 128 -14.60 39.49 23.06
N HIS A 129 -13.56 38.77 22.61
CA HIS A 129 -13.69 37.46 21.96
C HIS A 129 -13.30 36.31 22.90
N ILE A 130 -12.41 36.56 23.85
CA ILE A 130 -11.96 35.60 24.87
C ILE A 130 -12.22 36.18 26.26
N ALA A 131 -12.67 35.33 27.20
CA ALA A 131 -12.91 35.75 28.58
C ALA A 131 -11.61 36.18 29.28
N PRO A 132 -11.58 37.28 30.07
CA PRO A 132 -10.36 37.82 30.65
C PRO A 132 -9.59 36.85 31.56
N ASP A 133 -10.28 35.93 32.23
CA ASP A 133 -9.71 34.90 33.11
C ASP A 133 -9.06 33.74 32.31
N ARG A 134 -9.39 33.61 31.03
CA ARG A 134 -8.84 32.62 30.08
C ARG A 134 -7.77 33.20 29.14
N LEU A 135 -7.26 34.40 29.43
CA LEU A 135 -6.30 35.11 28.59
C LEU A 135 -5.12 35.63 29.43
N THR A 136 -3.88 35.37 29.02
CA THR A 136 -2.67 35.89 29.69
C THR A 136 -1.67 36.40 28.67
N VAL A 137 -1.02 37.53 28.97
CA VAL A 137 0.10 38.03 28.18
C VAL A 137 1.37 37.37 28.67
N ILE A 138 2.09 36.70 27.77
CA ILE A 138 3.44 36.18 28.02
C ILE A 138 4.28 36.57 26.82
N HIS A 139 5.23 37.48 27.01
CA HIS A 139 6.11 37.87 25.92
C HIS A 139 6.97 36.70 25.48
N ASN A 140 7.13 36.50 24.18
CA ASN A 140 8.10 35.55 23.66
C ASN A 140 9.49 35.85 24.24
N GLY A 141 10.22 34.79 24.56
CA GLY A 141 11.59 34.86 25.04
C GLY A 141 12.53 34.07 24.15
N ILE A 142 13.76 34.56 24.01
CA ILE A 142 14.82 33.88 23.25
C ILE A 142 16.03 33.57 24.14
N PHE A 143 16.79 32.56 23.76
CA PHE A 143 18.16 32.42 24.23
C PHE A 143 19.02 33.39 23.43
N VAL A 144 20.01 34.01 24.07
CA VAL A 144 20.96 34.89 23.37
C VAL A 144 21.61 34.09 22.23
N PRO A 145 21.47 34.51 20.97
CA PRO A 145 22.07 33.80 19.84
C PRO A 145 23.59 33.76 19.97
N GLN A 146 24.20 32.61 19.66
CA GLN A 146 25.66 32.46 19.72
C GLN A 146 26.32 32.92 18.42
N GLN A 147 27.40 33.68 18.54
CA GLN A 147 28.26 34.04 17.42
C GLN A 147 29.27 32.92 17.18
N THR A 148 29.41 32.49 15.93
CA THR A 148 30.20 31.29 15.56
C THR A 148 31.39 31.60 14.65
N ALA A 149 31.50 32.82 14.11
CA ALA A 149 32.53 33.19 13.15
C ALA A 149 33.11 34.59 13.41
N THR A 150 34.33 34.83 12.88
CA THR A 150 34.98 36.15 12.89
C THR A 150 34.49 37.02 11.73
N GLY A 151 34.34 38.33 11.96
CA GLY A 151 33.69 39.26 11.03
C GLY A 151 34.29 39.34 9.62
N ASP A 152 35.60 39.11 9.46
CA ASP A 152 36.29 39.26 8.17
C ASP A 152 35.97 38.19 7.14
N ALA A 153 35.61 36.98 7.59
CA ALA A 153 35.15 35.91 6.68
C ALA A 153 33.73 36.20 6.19
N LEU A 154 32.87 36.66 7.09
CA LEU A 154 31.48 36.98 6.78
C LEU A 154 31.34 38.21 5.88
N ARG A 155 32.16 39.25 6.09
CA ARG A 155 32.21 40.43 5.20
C ARG A 155 32.52 40.05 3.75
N ARG A 156 33.48 39.14 3.54
CA ARG A 156 33.82 38.64 2.20
C ARG A 156 32.69 37.80 1.58
N ASP A 157 32.04 36.95 2.37
CA ASP A 157 30.92 36.12 1.90
C ASP A 157 29.72 36.95 1.46
N LEU A 158 29.44 38.05 2.16
CA LEU A 158 28.29 38.93 1.90
C LEU A 158 28.58 40.08 0.92
N ASP A 159 29.80 40.14 0.37
CA ASP A 159 30.28 41.26 -0.47
C ASP A 159 30.12 42.63 0.24
N VAL A 160 30.47 42.67 1.52
CA VAL A 160 30.46 43.88 2.35
C VAL A 160 31.89 44.38 2.51
N ARG A 161 32.14 45.63 2.12
CA ARG A 161 33.46 46.29 2.24
C ARG A 161 33.50 47.16 3.50
N ASP A 162 34.13 48.34 3.43
CA ASP A 162 34.14 49.36 4.50
C ASP A 162 32.83 50.19 4.52
N GLU A 163 31.71 49.52 4.25
CA GLU A 163 30.38 50.12 4.15
C GLU A 163 29.69 50.15 5.52
N ILE A 164 28.77 51.11 5.71
CA ILE A 164 27.80 51.06 6.82
C ILE A 164 26.75 50.02 6.49
N VAL A 165 26.48 49.09 7.40
CA VAL A 165 25.64 47.92 7.14
C VAL A 165 24.29 48.07 7.84
N LEU A 166 23.22 48.28 7.07
CA LEU A 166 21.85 48.09 7.55
C LEU A 166 21.45 46.63 7.42
N VAL A 167 20.81 46.07 8.44
CA VAL A 167 20.37 44.67 8.43
C VAL A 167 18.87 44.58 8.68
N THR A 168 18.18 43.84 7.84
CA THR A 168 16.80 43.42 8.06
C THR A 168 16.71 41.90 7.96
N ILE A 169 16.22 41.26 9.02
CA ILE A 169 15.96 39.81 9.05
C ILE A 169 14.46 39.60 9.18
N ALA A 170 13.83 39.19 8.09
CA ALA A 170 12.39 38.95 8.04
C ALA A 170 12.01 38.13 6.81
N ARG A 171 10.83 37.49 6.84
CA ARG A 171 10.23 36.93 5.62
C ARG A 171 9.91 38.06 4.65
N LEU A 172 10.19 37.89 3.35
CA LEU A 172 9.91 38.89 2.33
C LEU A 172 8.42 38.86 1.94
N THR A 173 7.56 39.36 2.83
CA THR A 173 6.10 39.42 2.68
C THR A 173 5.60 40.86 2.76
N ALA A 174 4.38 41.11 2.27
CA ALA A 174 3.76 42.44 2.30
C ALA A 174 3.62 43.02 3.72
N GLN A 175 3.34 42.18 4.73
CA GLN A 175 3.32 42.58 6.15
C GLN A 175 4.61 43.29 6.57
N LYS A 176 5.76 42.74 6.15
CA LYS A 176 7.07 43.19 6.64
C LYS A 176 7.54 44.48 5.99
N ASP A 177 6.87 44.90 4.91
CA ASP A 177 6.98 46.21 4.26
C ASP A 177 8.41 46.67 3.97
N HIS A 178 9.20 45.74 3.44
CA HIS A 178 10.52 46.02 2.86
C HIS A 178 10.45 47.10 1.77
N LYS A 179 9.30 47.24 1.11
CA LYS A 179 9.02 48.29 0.13
C LYS A 179 9.28 49.68 0.70
N THR A 180 8.67 50.02 1.84
CA THR A 180 8.87 51.32 2.51
C THR A 180 10.35 51.59 2.82
N LEU A 181 11.10 50.57 3.22
CA LEU A 181 12.54 50.70 3.44
C LEU A 181 13.30 50.95 2.14
N LEU A 182 13.01 50.22 1.05
CA LEU A 182 13.63 50.46 -0.25
C LEU A 182 13.31 51.85 -0.80
N GLU A 183 12.07 52.33 -0.66
CA GLU A 183 11.68 53.69 -1.05
C GLU A 183 12.38 54.77 -0.22
N ALA A 184 12.81 54.47 1.01
CA ALA A 184 13.59 55.37 1.85
C ALA A 184 15.09 55.40 1.49
N MET A 185 15.60 54.36 0.82
CA MET A 185 17.03 54.21 0.53
C MET A 185 17.63 55.33 -0.32
N PRO A 186 16.99 55.90 -1.36
CA PRO A 186 17.58 57.00 -2.13
C PRO A 186 17.96 58.20 -1.25
N GLN A 187 17.09 58.59 -0.31
CA GLN A 187 17.37 59.68 0.63
C GLN A 187 18.45 59.32 1.65
N ILE A 188 18.46 58.06 2.13
CA ILE A 188 19.50 57.56 3.04
C ILE A 188 20.88 57.55 2.35
N LEU A 189 20.95 57.12 1.08
CA LEU A 189 22.17 57.05 0.29
C LEU A 189 22.70 58.44 -0.10
N GLU A 190 21.83 59.44 -0.24
CA GLU A 190 22.25 60.84 -0.41
C GLU A 190 23.01 61.35 0.82
N ALA A 191 22.55 61.01 2.03
CA ALA A 191 23.22 61.37 3.29
C ALA A 191 24.43 60.47 3.61
N HIS A 192 24.37 59.19 3.26
CA HIS A 192 25.39 58.18 3.54
C HIS A 192 25.72 57.34 2.29
N PRO A 193 26.56 57.84 1.36
CA PRO A 193 26.82 57.19 0.07
C PRO A 193 27.54 55.83 0.14
N SER A 194 28.17 55.51 1.27
CA SER A 194 28.90 54.26 1.51
C SER A 194 28.09 53.23 2.29
N LEU A 195 26.76 53.33 2.31
CA LEU A 195 25.88 52.41 3.03
C LEU A 195 25.41 51.26 2.12
N CYS A 196 25.23 50.07 2.70
CA CYS A 196 24.56 48.94 2.06
C CYS A 196 23.45 48.36 2.97
N LEU A 197 22.46 47.73 2.36
CA LEU A 197 21.35 47.06 3.04
C LEU A 197 21.40 45.55 2.80
N LEU A 198 21.49 44.78 3.87
CA LEU A 198 21.37 43.33 3.88
C LEU A 198 19.92 42.93 4.16
N LEU A 199 19.26 42.32 3.18
CA LEU A 199 17.93 41.74 3.31
C LEU A 199 18.06 40.22 3.43
N VAL A 200 17.90 39.73 4.67
CA VAL A 200 18.07 38.33 5.05
C VAL A 200 16.71 37.67 5.23
N GLY A 201 16.44 36.66 4.41
CA GLY A 201 15.18 35.92 4.40
C GLY A 201 14.68 35.63 2.99
N SER A 202 13.61 34.85 2.93
CA SER A 202 12.92 34.46 1.70
C SER A 202 11.44 34.83 1.78
N GLY A 203 10.77 34.99 0.65
CA GLY A 203 9.34 35.28 0.59
C GLY A 203 8.89 35.72 -0.81
N GLU A 204 7.58 35.76 -1.00
CA GLU A 204 6.91 36.02 -2.27
C GLU A 204 7.23 37.41 -2.87
N GLU A 205 7.59 38.39 -2.04
CA GLU A 205 7.91 39.74 -2.50
C GLU A 205 9.34 39.86 -3.08
N ARG A 206 10.17 38.81 -3.04
CA ARG A 206 11.59 38.88 -3.46
C ARG A 206 11.79 39.49 -4.85
N LEU A 207 11.01 39.07 -5.84
CA LEU A 207 11.14 39.55 -7.21
C LEU A 207 10.68 41.00 -7.35
N ARG A 208 9.55 41.36 -6.71
CA ARG A 208 9.00 42.73 -6.71
C ARG A 208 9.96 43.72 -6.06
N LEU A 209 10.56 43.34 -4.93
CA LEU A 209 11.55 44.15 -4.23
C LEU A 209 12.83 44.33 -5.05
N GLY A 210 13.23 43.31 -5.83
CA GLY A 210 14.36 43.43 -6.76
C GLY A 210 14.08 44.44 -7.87
N ALA A 211 12.92 44.33 -8.54
CA ALA A 211 12.52 45.26 -9.59
C ALA A 211 12.38 46.70 -9.07
N LEU A 212 11.88 46.88 -7.83
CA LEU A 212 11.81 48.19 -7.19
C LEU A 212 13.21 48.77 -6.91
N ALA A 213 14.17 47.94 -6.48
CA ALA A 213 15.55 48.38 -6.30
C ALA A 213 16.19 48.82 -7.63
N ASP A 214 15.86 48.14 -8.73
CA ASP A 214 16.32 48.51 -10.09
C ASP A 214 15.69 49.83 -10.55
N GLU A 215 14.37 50.00 -10.37
CA GLU A 215 13.63 51.22 -10.71
C GLU A 215 14.17 52.44 -9.94
N LEU A 216 14.50 52.25 -8.67
CA LEU A 216 15.08 53.29 -7.81
C LEU A 216 16.58 53.51 -8.05
N GLY A 217 17.24 52.69 -8.88
CA GLY A 217 18.67 52.80 -9.18
C GLY A 217 19.58 52.48 -8.00
N ILE A 218 19.14 51.65 -7.05
CA ILE A 218 19.85 51.35 -5.79
C ILE A 218 20.33 49.90 -5.70
N SER A 219 20.14 49.08 -6.73
CA SER A 219 20.43 47.63 -6.70
C SER A 219 21.84 47.28 -6.24
N ASP A 220 22.85 48.08 -6.64
CA ASP A 220 24.24 47.88 -6.23
C ASP A 220 24.49 48.05 -4.71
N ARG A 221 23.51 48.61 -3.99
CA ARG A 221 23.55 48.83 -2.53
C ARG A 221 22.69 47.86 -1.73
N ILE A 222 21.90 47.01 -2.38
CA ILE A 222 21.04 46.04 -1.72
C ILE A 222 21.61 44.63 -1.91
N ARG A 223 21.67 43.85 -0.84
CA ARG A 223 22.11 42.45 -0.87
C ARG A 223 20.98 41.56 -0.36
N PHE A 224 20.38 40.81 -1.27
CA PHE A 224 19.41 39.78 -0.93
C PHE A 224 20.13 38.47 -0.70
N THR A 225 20.24 38.03 0.55
CA THR A 225 21.05 36.86 0.92
C THR A 225 20.26 35.55 0.93
N GLY A 226 18.93 35.63 0.79
CA GLY A 226 18.05 34.49 1.02
C GLY A 226 18.05 34.05 2.48
N HIS A 227 17.64 32.80 2.73
CA HIS A 227 17.68 32.19 4.06
C HIS A 227 19.13 31.93 4.50
N ARG A 228 19.46 32.30 5.75
CA ARG A 228 20.80 32.18 6.32
C ARG A 228 20.75 31.48 7.70
N PRO A 229 21.64 30.51 7.99
CA PRO A 229 21.71 29.87 9.31
C PRO A 229 22.54 30.66 10.34
N ASP A 230 23.33 31.63 9.89
CA ASP A 230 24.31 32.41 10.65
C ASP A 230 23.81 33.81 11.02
N VAL A 231 22.49 33.94 11.24
CA VAL A 231 21.79 35.21 11.52
C VAL A 231 22.43 36.02 12.65
N ALA A 232 22.89 35.35 13.73
CA ALA A 232 23.55 36.00 14.85
C ALA A 232 24.83 36.75 14.42
N ASN A 233 25.62 36.16 13.52
CA ASN A 233 26.83 36.79 13.01
C ASN A 233 26.49 37.97 12.08
N ILE A 234 25.39 37.87 11.32
CA ILE A 234 24.93 38.95 10.42
C ILE A 234 24.41 40.14 11.22
N ILE A 235 23.63 39.91 12.29
CA ILE A 235 23.21 40.98 13.20
C ILE A 235 24.42 41.66 13.83
N ALA A 236 25.40 40.88 14.30
CA ALA A 236 26.62 41.41 14.91
C ALA A 236 27.49 42.21 13.93
N LEU A 237 27.39 41.93 12.62
CA LEU A 237 28.04 42.70 11.57
C LEU A 237 27.32 44.03 11.28
N GLY A 238 26.01 44.12 11.55
CA GLY A 238 25.18 45.27 11.26
C GLY A 238 25.46 46.47 12.16
N ASP A 239 25.59 47.65 11.56
CA ASP A 239 25.67 48.91 12.30
C ASP A 239 24.29 49.36 12.82
N LEU A 240 23.21 48.93 12.14
CA LEU A 240 21.83 49.26 12.49
C LEU A 240 20.88 48.18 11.99
N PHE A 241 20.05 47.65 12.89
CA PHE A 241 18.96 46.75 12.53
C PHE A 241 17.70 47.55 12.20
N VAL A 242 17.07 47.28 11.06
CA VAL A 242 15.87 48.01 10.61
C VAL A 242 14.71 47.05 10.38
N LEU A 243 13.58 47.28 11.06
CA LEU A 243 12.34 46.53 10.85
C LEU A 243 11.19 47.46 10.42
N PRO A 244 10.84 47.51 9.11
CA PRO A 244 9.86 48.45 8.57
C PRO A 244 8.40 47.98 8.65
N SER A 245 8.09 46.94 9.43
CA SER A 245 6.84 46.19 9.33
C SER A 245 5.57 47.01 9.62
N LEU A 246 4.45 46.63 9.00
CA LEU A 246 3.15 47.29 9.20
C LEU A 246 2.45 46.82 10.48
N PHE A 247 2.69 45.58 10.89
CA PHE A 247 2.16 45.01 12.13
C PHE A 247 3.02 43.82 12.59
N GLU A 248 3.08 43.60 13.91
CA GLU A 248 3.83 42.53 14.59
C GLU A 248 3.15 42.20 15.91
N GLY A 249 3.11 40.91 16.29
CA GLY A 249 2.72 40.49 17.64
C GLY A 249 3.81 40.83 18.65
N LEU A 250 4.92 40.08 18.62
CA LEU A 250 6.18 40.43 19.27
C LEU A 250 7.36 39.99 18.38
N PRO A 251 8.11 40.92 17.75
CA PRO A 251 9.08 40.57 16.71
C PRO A 251 10.35 39.93 17.27
N LEU A 252 10.51 38.61 17.08
CA LEU A 252 11.70 37.86 17.54
C LEU A 252 13.02 38.43 17.02
N ALA A 253 13.07 38.87 15.76
CA ALA A 253 14.29 39.45 15.16
C ALA A 253 14.73 40.76 15.84
N VAL A 254 13.78 41.53 16.39
CA VAL A 254 14.11 42.70 17.22
C VAL A 254 14.71 42.24 18.55
N LEU A 255 14.14 41.21 19.18
CA LEU A 255 14.71 40.66 20.42
C LEU A 255 16.13 40.12 20.21
N GLU A 256 16.38 39.45 19.09
CA GLU A 256 17.72 38.97 18.68
C GLU A 256 18.69 40.15 18.54
N ALA A 257 18.29 41.22 17.82
CA ALA A 257 19.09 42.43 17.68
C ALA A 257 19.39 43.11 19.02
N MET A 258 18.39 43.26 19.88
CA MET A 258 18.55 43.79 21.24
C MET A 258 19.54 42.96 22.06
N SER A 259 19.41 41.63 22.03
CA SER A 259 20.27 40.72 22.80
C SER A 259 21.74 40.76 22.37
N LEU A 260 21.99 41.04 21.09
CA LEU A 260 23.31 41.15 20.50
C LEU A 260 23.88 42.57 20.58
N GLY A 261 23.14 43.53 21.15
CA GLY A 261 23.54 44.93 21.26
C GLY A 261 23.58 45.68 19.93
N CYS A 262 22.84 45.21 18.92
CA CYS A 262 22.66 45.94 17.66
C CYS A 262 21.58 47.02 17.86
N PRO A 263 21.85 48.31 17.57
CA PRO A 263 20.82 49.35 17.66
C PRO A 263 19.65 49.07 16.71
N VAL A 264 18.41 49.34 17.14
CA VAL A 264 17.20 49.00 16.38
C VAL A 264 16.44 50.25 15.95
N VAL A 265 16.21 50.39 14.65
CA VAL A 265 15.16 51.24 14.06
C VAL A 265 13.96 50.36 13.73
N ALA A 266 12.78 50.74 14.18
CA ALA A 266 11.56 50.02 13.84
C ALA A 266 10.41 50.99 13.56
N THR A 267 9.37 50.53 12.89
CA THR A 267 8.11 51.27 12.83
C THR A 267 7.41 51.30 14.19
N ARG A 268 6.65 52.35 14.51
CA ARG A 268 5.91 52.49 15.78
C ARG A 268 4.60 51.69 15.72
N ILE A 269 4.69 50.40 16.01
CA ILE A 269 3.57 49.45 16.02
C ILE A 269 3.55 48.70 17.35
N GLY A 270 2.41 48.08 17.71
CA GLY A 270 2.20 47.45 19.02
C GLY A 270 3.38 46.58 19.49
N GLY A 271 3.74 45.54 18.74
CA GLY A 271 4.81 44.62 19.12
C GLY A 271 6.22 45.24 19.22
N THR A 272 6.54 46.26 18.40
CA THR A 272 7.85 46.92 18.46
C THR A 272 7.94 47.92 19.62
N VAL A 273 6.84 48.62 19.92
CA VAL A 273 6.70 49.47 21.12
C VAL A 273 6.84 48.65 22.39
N GLU A 274 6.27 47.44 22.41
CA GLU A 274 6.36 46.56 23.57
C GLU A 274 7.78 46.02 23.78
N ALA A 275 8.45 45.62 22.69
CA ALA A 275 9.84 45.17 22.72
C ALA A 275 10.80 46.29 23.16
N LEU A 276 10.74 47.46 22.51
CA LEU A 276 11.74 48.53 22.67
C LEU A 276 11.39 49.55 23.78
N GLY A 277 10.11 49.63 24.18
CA GLY A 277 9.58 50.60 25.14
C GLY A 277 8.97 51.83 24.46
N GLU A 278 8.00 52.49 25.13
CA GLU A 278 7.29 53.66 24.58
C GLU A 278 8.20 54.84 24.23
N ASP A 279 9.25 55.03 25.03
CA ASP A 279 10.21 56.13 24.94
C ASP A 279 11.39 55.85 23.98
N HIS A 280 11.37 54.72 23.25
CA HIS A 280 12.45 54.40 22.31
C HIS A 280 12.55 55.49 21.21
N PRO A 281 13.72 56.11 21.01
CA PRO A 281 13.83 57.31 20.19
C PRO A 281 13.91 57.05 18.68
N LEU A 282 14.03 55.79 18.25
CA LEU A 282 14.27 55.43 16.84
C LEU A 282 13.05 54.74 16.20
N PHE A 283 11.88 55.34 16.40
CA PHE A 283 10.64 54.91 15.77
C PHE A 283 10.31 55.69 14.49
N ALA A 284 10.09 54.96 13.40
CA ALA A 284 9.52 55.49 12.17
C ALA A 284 7.98 55.33 12.14
N THR A 285 7.30 56.14 11.33
CA THR A 285 5.87 55.96 11.07
C THR A 285 5.64 54.79 10.10
N PRO A 286 4.75 53.82 10.40
CA PRO A 286 4.46 52.70 9.50
C PRO A 286 4.03 53.17 8.10
N GLY A 287 4.55 52.54 7.04
CA GLY A 287 4.24 52.89 5.65
C GLY A 287 4.77 54.24 5.15
N SER A 288 5.61 54.94 5.93
CA SER A 288 6.17 56.25 5.57
C SER A 288 7.67 56.15 5.29
N SER A 289 8.04 56.12 4.01
CA SER A 289 9.45 56.08 3.57
C SER A 289 10.21 57.34 4.00
N ALA A 290 9.57 58.51 3.96
CA ALA A 290 10.16 59.77 4.43
C ALA A 290 10.48 59.75 5.94
N SER A 291 9.58 59.19 6.76
CA SER A 291 9.83 59.03 8.20
C SER A 291 10.94 58.02 8.45
N MET A 292 10.95 56.90 7.71
CA MET A 292 12.00 55.88 7.81
C MET A 292 13.38 56.45 7.48
N ALA A 293 13.51 57.17 6.36
CA ALA A 293 14.75 57.83 5.96
C ALA A 293 15.22 58.82 7.02
N SER A 294 14.34 59.68 7.52
CA SER A 294 14.69 60.68 8.52
C SER A 294 15.22 60.05 9.82
N VAL A 295 14.60 58.96 10.29
CA VAL A 295 15.02 58.27 11.53
C VAL A 295 16.35 57.55 11.32
N VAL A 296 16.56 56.87 10.19
CA VAL A 296 17.83 56.18 9.88
C VAL A 296 18.99 57.19 9.78
N ILE A 297 18.79 58.29 9.05
CA ILE A 297 19.82 59.35 8.91
C ILE A 297 20.15 59.97 10.26
N ALA A 298 19.13 60.26 11.08
CA ALA A 298 19.34 60.79 12.43
C ALA A 298 20.09 59.81 13.35
N ALA A 299 19.77 58.51 13.27
CA ALA A 299 20.46 57.46 14.02
C ALA A 299 21.95 57.37 13.67
N LEU A 300 22.28 57.42 12.37
CA LEU A 300 23.65 57.32 11.88
C LEU A 300 24.49 58.59 12.11
N SER A 301 23.84 59.73 12.37
CA SER A 301 24.52 61.01 12.61
C SER A 301 25.12 61.15 14.02
N ASP A 302 24.70 60.33 14.99
CA ASP A 302 25.18 60.37 16.39
C ASP A 302 25.46 58.95 16.91
N ARG A 303 26.68 58.45 16.64
CA ARG A 303 27.13 57.12 17.05
C ARG A 303 27.12 56.91 18.56
N GLN A 304 27.40 57.96 19.35
CA GLN A 304 27.42 57.84 20.81
C GLN A 304 26.00 57.63 21.34
N ARG A 305 25.04 58.43 20.87
CA ARG A 305 23.63 58.23 21.21
C ARG A 305 23.12 56.87 20.75
N LEU A 306 23.52 56.43 19.55
CA LEU A 306 23.14 55.14 19.01
C LEU A 306 23.60 53.96 19.90
N ALA A 307 24.83 54.03 20.42
CA ALA A 307 25.36 53.05 21.36
C ALA A 307 24.59 53.03 22.71
N HIS A 308 24.18 54.20 23.22
CA HIS A 308 23.34 54.26 24.44
C HIS A 308 21.95 53.66 24.21
N VAL A 309 21.36 53.87 23.03
CA VAL A 309 20.09 53.26 22.65
C VAL A 309 20.20 51.75 22.57
N ALA A 310 21.28 51.23 21.98
CA ALA A 310 21.54 49.79 21.91
C ALA A 310 21.73 49.16 23.30
N GLU A 311 22.49 49.80 24.19
CA GLU A 311 22.70 49.30 25.55
C GLU A 311 21.39 49.31 26.37
N ALA A 312 20.59 50.38 26.27
CA ALA A 312 19.28 50.43 26.93
C ALA A 312 18.34 49.31 26.43
N ALA A 313 18.35 49.05 25.12
CA ALA A 313 17.60 47.97 24.50
C ALA A 313 18.08 46.58 24.98
N ARG A 314 19.40 46.38 25.12
CA ARG A 314 19.99 45.15 25.65
C ARG A 314 19.62 44.90 27.12
N VAL A 315 19.74 45.92 27.98
CA VAL A 315 19.32 45.84 29.39
C VAL A 315 17.83 45.50 29.50
N ARG A 316 17.00 46.08 28.63
CA ARG A 316 15.58 45.74 28.56
C ARG A 316 15.36 44.29 28.14
N PHE A 317 16.11 43.79 27.16
CA PHE A 317 16.11 42.38 26.75
C PHE A 317 16.39 41.45 27.93
N ASP A 318 17.48 41.68 28.66
CA ASP A 318 17.89 40.81 29.78
C ASP A 318 16.83 40.72 30.88
N ASN A 319 16.13 41.82 31.14
CA ASN A 319 15.08 41.90 32.16
C ASN A 319 13.74 41.31 31.73
N HIS A 320 13.39 41.40 30.45
CA HIS A 320 12.01 41.18 30.00
C HIS A 320 11.84 40.19 28.86
N PHE A 321 12.89 39.66 28.22
CA PHE A 321 12.72 38.88 26.98
C PHE A 321 13.59 37.61 26.91
N SER A 322 14.07 37.11 28.04
CA SER A 322 14.79 35.83 28.10
C SER A 322 13.86 34.61 27.97
N ALA A 323 14.35 33.53 27.34
CA ALA A 323 13.63 32.25 27.22
C ALA A 323 13.32 31.61 28.58
N HIS A 324 14.23 31.70 29.57
CA HIS A 324 14.00 31.16 30.92
C HIS A 324 12.81 31.81 31.62
N ARG A 325 12.66 33.13 31.48
CA ARG A 325 11.51 33.86 32.02
C ARG A 325 10.22 33.44 31.32
N MET A 326 10.21 33.39 29.98
CA MET A 326 9.06 32.90 29.22
C MET A 326 8.65 31.50 29.68
N ALA A 327 9.60 30.56 29.81
CA ALA A 327 9.31 29.21 30.27
C ALA A 327 8.72 29.17 31.69
N ARG A 328 9.25 29.98 32.62
CA ARG A 328 8.71 30.08 34.00
C ARG A 328 7.29 30.63 34.02
N GLU A 329 7.01 31.69 33.27
CA GLU A 329 5.67 32.30 33.19
C GLU A 329 4.66 31.35 32.52
N THR A 330 5.07 30.69 31.45
CA THR A 330 4.25 29.67 30.76
C THR A 330 4.00 28.46 31.68
N ARG A 331 5.00 28.00 32.43
CA ARG A 331 4.83 26.93 33.43
C ARG A 331 3.78 27.29 34.49
N ALA A 332 3.78 28.53 34.99
CA ALA A 332 2.76 28.99 35.92
C ALA A 332 1.33 28.98 35.31
N VAL A 333 1.21 29.00 33.98
CA VAL A 333 -0.06 28.70 33.30
C VAL A 333 -0.35 27.21 33.32
N TYR A 334 0.61 26.37 32.95
CA TYR A 334 0.44 24.91 32.92
C TYR A 334 0.05 24.34 34.28
N ASP A 335 0.69 24.79 35.36
CA ASP A 335 0.45 24.33 36.74
C ASP A 335 -0.99 24.59 37.23
N ARG A 336 -1.76 25.44 36.53
CA ARG A 336 -3.20 25.65 36.82
C ARG A 336 -4.09 24.52 36.28
N PHE A 337 -3.60 23.74 35.33
CA PHE A 337 -4.36 22.72 34.59
C PHE A 337 -3.80 21.31 34.74
N ILE A 338 -2.53 21.18 35.14
CA ILE A 338 -1.92 19.89 35.47
C ILE A 338 -2.23 19.57 36.95
N SER A 339 -2.77 18.37 37.21
CA SER A 339 -3.05 17.93 38.58
C SER A 339 -1.76 17.61 39.33
N GLN A 340 -1.61 18.05 40.58
CA GLN A 340 -0.48 17.59 41.42
C GLN A 340 -0.64 16.08 41.70
N PRO A 341 0.43 15.28 41.64
CA PRO A 341 0.36 13.86 41.93
C PRO A 341 -0.04 13.67 43.40
N ALA A 342 -1.28 13.25 43.64
CA ALA A 342 -1.70 12.73 44.93
C ALA A 342 -1.00 11.39 45.16
N ASN A 343 -0.50 11.16 46.38
CA ASN A 343 0.15 9.94 46.84
C ASN A 343 -0.38 8.68 46.14
N LEU A 344 0.43 8.13 45.22
CA LEU A 344 0.10 6.92 44.48
C LEU A 344 -0.08 5.77 45.48
N THR A 345 -1.26 5.16 45.43
CA THR A 345 -1.58 3.95 46.18
C THR A 345 -1.04 2.73 45.44
N GLN A 346 -0.87 1.61 46.14
CA GLN A 346 -0.34 0.36 45.57
C GLN A 346 -1.15 -0.20 44.38
N LYS A 347 -2.37 0.30 44.16
CA LYS A 347 -3.25 -0.01 43.02
C LYS A 347 -2.91 0.79 41.76
N ASP A 348 -2.24 1.94 41.90
CA ASP A 348 -1.83 2.80 40.78
C ASP A 348 -0.58 2.26 40.07
N LEU A 349 0.23 1.45 40.76
CA LEU A 349 1.41 0.78 40.16
C LEU A 349 1.03 -0.29 39.11
N SER A 350 -0.13 -0.95 39.24
CA SER A 350 -0.61 -1.87 38.20
C SER A 350 -1.14 -1.18 36.94
N MET A 351 -1.25 0.15 36.96
CA MET A 351 -1.63 0.99 35.81
C MET A 351 -0.42 1.62 35.09
N GLN A 352 0.81 1.40 35.57
CA GLN A 352 2.01 1.92 34.90
C GLN A 352 2.37 1.05 33.70
N LYS A 353 2.53 1.70 32.55
CA LYS A 353 3.02 1.09 31.31
C LYS A 353 4.48 0.69 31.46
N THR A 354 4.86 -0.41 30.83
CA THR A 354 6.24 -0.90 30.79
C THR A 354 7.05 -0.04 29.84
N ARG A 355 8.11 0.60 30.32
CA ARG A 355 8.94 1.53 29.56
C ARG A 355 10.01 0.77 28.78
N LEU A 356 9.89 0.74 27.46
CA LEU A 356 10.83 0.03 26.59
C LEU A 356 11.71 1.01 25.80
N ALA A 357 12.98 0.64 25.64
CA ALA A 357 13.91 1.36 24.76
C ALA A 357 14.61 0.39 23.79
N PHE A 358 15.13 0.94 22.69
CA PHE A 358 15.77 0.17 21.62
C PHE A 358 17.21 0.63 21.38
N ILE A 359 18.13 -0.33 21.28
CA ILE A 359 19.52 -0.13 20.84
C ILE A 359 19.68 -0.80 19.47
N GLY A 360 19.96 0.00 18.45
CA GLY A 360 19.90 -0.40 17.05
C GLY A 360 18.47 -0.38 16.53
N VAL A 361 18.19 0.49 15.56
CA VAL A 361 16.84 0.68 15.02
C VAL A 361 16.81 0.38 13.52
N GLY A 362 17.34 -0.79 13.18
CA GLY A 362 17.36 -1.34 11.82
C GLY A 362 16.08 -2.10 11.45
N GLY A 363 16.16 -2.90 10.38
CA GLY A 363 15.00 -3.61 9.84
C GLY A 363 14.27 -4.51 10.83
N ILE A 364 15.00 -5.29 11.64
CA ILE A 364 14.39 -6.19 12.63
C ILE A 364 13.75 -5.43 13.79
N ALA A 365 14.34 -4.33 14.24
CA ALA A 365 13.76 -3.48 15.27
C ALA A 365 12.38 -2.96 14.86
N HIS A 366 12.21 -2.56 13.59
CA HIS A 366 10.90 -2.14 13.09
C HIS A 366 9.82 -3.22 13.19
N ARG A 367 10.19 -4.50 12.99
CA ARG A 367 9.25 -5.61 13.12
C ARG A 367 8.72 -5.76 14.56
N HIS A 368 9.60 -5.66 15.56
CA HIS A 368 9.20 -5.62 16.97
C HIS A 368 8.40 -4.37 17.30
N LEU A 369 8.84 -3.20 16.83
CA LEU A 369 8.16 -1.94 17.07
C LEU A 369 6.71 -1.95 16.56
N ASP A 370 6.46 -2.54 15.39
CA ASP A 370 5.11 -2.67 14.83
C ASP A 370 4.21 -3.52 15.75
N VAL A 371 4.72 -4.65 16.26
CA VAL A 371 4.02 -5.52 17.22
C VAL A 371 3.77 -4.79 18.54
N ILE A 372 4.82 -4.25 19.13
CA ILE A 372 4.82 -3.66 20.47
C ILE A 372 3.97 -2.39 20.51
N SER A 373 3.86 -1.65 19.39
CA SER A 373 2.98 -0.49 19.30
C SER A 373 1.49 -0.82 19.52
N GLY A 374 1.11 -2.08 19.35
CA GLY A 374 -0.24 -2.59 19.67
C GLY A 374 -0.43 -2.98 21.14
N PHE A 375 0.58 -2.85 21.99
CA PHE A 375 0.49 -3.17 23.42
C PHE A 375 0.15 -1.93 24.24
N ASP A 376 -1.09 -1.87 24.73
CA ASP A 376 -1.59 -0.74 25.54
C ASP A 376 -0.84 -0.59 26.88
N ASP A 377 -0.22 -1.67 27.36
CA ASP A 377 0.55 -1.74 28.60
C ASP A 377 2.05 -1.41 28.42
N VAL A 378 2.45 -0.85 27.27
CA VAL A 378 3.83 -0.49 26.92
C VAL A 378 3.95 0.98 26.52
N GLU A 379 5.07 1.60 26.88
CA GLU A 379 5.49 2.93 26.44
C GLU A 379 6.89 2.84 25.81
N LEU A 380 7.06 3.34 24.57
CA LEU A 380 8.36 3.42 23.89
C LEU A 380 9.04 4.74 24.27
N VAL A 381 10.13 4.68 25.04
CA VAL A 381 10.70 5.87 25.70
C VAL A 381 12.00 6.37 25.07
N GLY A 382 12.73 5.53 24.34
CA GLY A 382 14.02 5.92 23.78
C GLY A 382 14.53 5.02 22.66
N PHE A 383 15.21 5.64 21.70
CA PHE A 383 15.85 4.99 20.56
C PHE A 383 17.32 5.41 20.44
N ALA A 384 18.24 4.46 20.41
CA ALA A 384 19.66 4.70 20.20
C ALA A 384 20.15 4.02 18.91
N ASP A 385 20.73 4.80 18.00
CA ASP A 385 21.40 4.28 16.80
C ASP A 385 22.58 5.21 16.44
N PRO A 386 23.76 4.66 16.07
CA PRO A 386 24.87 5.49 15.58
C PRO A 386 24.49 6.35 14.36
N ASP A 387 23.54 5.88 13.56
CA ASP A 387 22.85 6.69 12.57
C ASP A 387 21.68 7.42 13.24
N ILE A 388 21.99 8.62 13.73
CA ILE A 388 21.02 9.45 14.45
C ILE A 388 19.77 9.75 13.62
N GLY A 389 19.85 9.73 12.29
CA GLY A 389 18.69 9.93 11.42
C GLY A 389 17.68 8.79 11.52
N ARG A 390 18.14 7.55 11.71
CA ARG A 390 17.25 6.39 11.97
C ARG A 390 16.63 6.46 13.37
N ALA A 391 17.40 6.84 14.38
CA ALA A 391 16.87 7.04 15.73
C ALA A 391 15.81 8.17 15.76
N ASP A 392 16.05 9.29 15.06
CA ASP A 392 15.08 10.40 14.94
C ASP A 392 13.78 9.94 14.27
N GLN A 393 13.86 9.12 13.20
CA GLN A 393 12.68 8.61 12.52
C GLN A 393 11.82 7.70 13.42
N ALA A 394 12.46 6.79 14.15
CA ALA A 394 11.74 5.92 15.09
C ALA A 394 11.16 6.72 16.26
N ALA A 395 11.93 7.64 16.84
CA ALA A 395 11.46 8.53 17.89
C ALA A 395 10.25 9.35 17.43
N ALA A 396 10.31 9.96 16.24
CA ALA A 396 9.22 10.72 15.67
C ALA A 396 7.96 9.87 15.46
N ARG A 397 8.10 8.62 15.00
CA ARG A 397 6.96 7.72 14.77
C ARG A 397 6.21 7.41 16.07
N PHE A 398 6.94 7.07 17.13
CA PHE A 398 6.35 6.56 18.37
C PHE A 398 6.18 7.61 19.47
N GLY A 399 6.67 8.83 19.28
CA GLY A 399 6.62 9.87 20.31
C GLY A 399 7.63 9.62 21.42
N ALA A 400 8.92 9.54 21.08
CA ALA A 400 9.99 9.21 22.03
C ALA A 400 11.21 10.15 21.88
N LYS A 401 12.30 9.85 22.63
CA LYS A 401 13.59 10.54 22.51
C LYS A 401 14.58 9.73 21.66
N SER A 402 15.42 10.40 20.88
CA SER A 402 16.46 9.76 20.05
C SER A 402 17.87 10.11 20.53
N PHE A 403 18.80 9.15 20.39
CA PHE A 403 20.15 9.26 20.89
C PHE A 403 21.16 8.66 19.90
N ALA A 404 22.37 9.23 19.85
CA ALA A 404 23.46 8.69 19.02
C ALA A 404 24.18 7.53 19.74
N HIS A 405 24.14 7.52 21.07
CA HIS A 405 24.77 6.51 21.92
C HIS A 405 23.77 5.98 22.94
N HIS A 406 23.79 4.65 23.16
CA HIS A 406 22.86 3.99 24.07
C HIS A 406 23.08 4.38 25.53
N ARG A 407 24.32 4.70 25.95
CA ARG A 407 24.59 5.16 27.33
C ARG A 407 23.83 6.44 27.66
N ASP A 408 23.87 7.42 26.76
CA ASP A 408 23.12 8.68 26.91
C ASP A 408 21.61 8.43 26.99
N MET A 409 21.11 7.48 26.19
CA MET A 409 19.71 7.05 26.24
C MET A 409 19.36 6.43 27.60
N LEU A 410 20.13 5.44 28.06
CA LEU A 410 19.88 4.73 29.31
C LEU A 410 19.86 5.69 30.51
N ASP A 411 20.77 6.66 30.53
CA ASP A 411 20.85 7.66 31.60
C ASP A 411 19.66 8.65 31.56
N ALA A 412 19.22 9.02 30.36
CA ALA A 412 18.16 10.00 30.15
C ALA A 412 16.74 9.44 30.32
N VAL A 413 16.46 8.22 29.85
CA VAL A 413 15.08 7.68 29.79
C VAL A 413 14.78 6.59 30.81
N ARG A 414 15.81 5.92 31.35
CA ARG A 414 15.72 4.87 32.38
C ARG A 414 14.62 3.84 32.08
N PRO A 415 14.79 2.99 31.05
CA PRO A 415 13.79 2.02 30.64
C PRO A 415 13.69 0.84 31.63
N ASP A 416 12.52 0.19 31.65
CA ASP A 416 12.27 -1.05 32.41
C ASP A 416 12.86 -2.28 31.70
N ALA A 417 12.90 -2.26 30.37
CA ALA A 417 13.60 -3.26 29.57
C ALA A 417 14.07 -2.68 28.23
N VAL A 418 15.06 -3.36 27.63
CA VAL A 418 15.70 -2.89 26.38
C VAL A 418 15.72 -3.98 25.31
N TYR A 419 15.40 -3.61 24.08
CA TYR A 419 15.60 -4.43 22.90
C TYR A 419 16.95 -4.08 22.26
N VAL A 420 17.82 -5.08 22.12
CA VAL A 420 19.15 -4.99 21.51
C VAL A 420 19.07 -5.61 20.12
N CYS A 421 18.87 -4.76 19.12
CA CYS A 421 18.68 -5.12 17.71
C CYS A 421 19.87 -4.63 16.87
N VAL A 422 21.08 -4.92 17.34
CA VAL A 422 22.34 -4.53 16.70
C VAL A 422 22.86 -5.63 15.77
N PRO A 423 23.75 -5.32 14.80
CA PRO A 423 24.41 -6.36 14.02
C PRO A 423 25.32 -7.26 14.87
N PRO A 424 25.65 -8.49 14.42
CA PRO A 424 26.43 -9.48 15.18
C PRO A 424 27.72 -8.95 15.81
N PHE A 425 28.48 -8.13 15.06
CA PHE A 425 29.75 -7.56 15.51
C PHE A 425 29.63 -6.46 16.57
N ALA A 426 28.42 -5.96 16.81
CA ALA A 426 28.14 -4.86 17.72
C ALA A 426 27.54 -5.32 19.07
N HIS A 427 27.27 -6.62 19.23
CA HIS A 427 26.96 -7.20 20.53
C HIS A 427 28.19 -7.16 21.45
N GLY A 428 27.97 -7.16 22.75
CA GLY A 428 29.01 -7.10 23.77
C GLY A 428 28.86 -5.90 24.70
N GLU A 429 29.12 -4.71 24.18
CA GLU A 429 29.05 -3.47 24.98
C GLU A 429 27.62 -3.12 25.43
N PRO A 430 26.59 -3.15 24.56
CA PRO A 430 25.22 -2.88 24.97
C PRO A 430 24.73 -3.80 26.11
N GLU A 431 24.96 -5.10 25.99
CA GLU A 431 24.57 -6.09 26.98
C GLU A 431 25.31 -5.89 28.30
N ARG A 432 26.62 -5.63 28.27
CA ARG A 432 27.40 -5.35 29.48
C ARG A 432 26.87 -4.13 30.23
N ASP A 433 26.55 -3.04 29.53
CA ASP A 433 26.00 -1.82 30.14
C ASP A 433 24.61 -2.06 30.76
N LEU A 434 23.77 -2.88 30.12
CA LEU A 434 22.45 -3.28 30.62
C LEU A 434 22.55 -4.18 31.84
N ILE A 435 23.45 -5.17 31.80
CA ILE A 435 23.75 -6.06 32.93
C ILE A 435 24.24 -5.23 34.10
N GLU A 436 25.20 -4.32 33.90
CA GLU A 436 25.72 -3.44 34.95
C GLU A 436 24.58 -2.70 35.67
N ARG A 437 23.64 -2.13 34.89
CA ARG A 437 22.46 -1.39 35.38
C ARG A 437 21.33 -2.28 35.90
N GLY A 438 21.40 -3.59 35.70
CA GLY A 438 20.37 -4.54 36.12
C GLY A 438 19.08 -4.46 35.31
N ILE A 439 19.17 -4.05 34.04
CA ILE A 439 18.02 -3.86 33.16
C ILE A 439 17.77 -5.17 32.38
N PRO A 440 16.58 -5.78 32.45
CA PRO A 440 16.16 -6.87 31.57
C PRO A 440 16.28 -6.52 30.09
N PHE A 441 16.62 -7.49 29.24
CA PHE A 441 16.77 -7.21 27.82
C PHE A 441 16.42 -8.36 26.89
N PHE A 442 15.93 -7.99 25.72
CA PHE A 442 15.73 -8.86 24.58
C PHE A 442 16.87 -8.65 23.59
N VAL A 443 17.47 -9.71 23.06
CA VAL A 443 18.61 -9.62 22.14
C VAL A 443 18.28 -10.34 20.83
N GLU A 444 18.53 -9.68 19.71
CA GLU A 444 18.45 -10.34 18.41
C GLU A 444 19.59 -11.34 18.20
N LYS A 445 19.29 -12.42 17.48
CA LYS A 445 20.27 -13.44 17.16
C LYS A 445 21.13 -13.01 15.96
N PRO A 446 22.38 -13.48 15.84
CA PRO A 446 23.15 -14.25 16.82
C PRO A 446 23.68 -13.39 17.97
N VAL A 447 23.82 -14.00 19.15
CA VAL A 447 24.16 -13.28 20.40
C VAL A 447 25.58 -12.69 20.47
N SER A 448 26.49 -13.13 19.60
CA SER A 448 27.82 -12.54 19.38
C SER A 448 28.43 -13.14 18.10
N LEU A 449 29.65 -12.72 17.75
CA LEU A 449 30.56 -13.48 16.87
C LEU A 449 31.69 -14.17 17.63
N ASP A 450 31.94 -13.73 18.85
CA ASP A 450 32.97 -14.25 19.73
C ASP A 450 32.32 -15.08 20.83
N ILE A 451 32.73 -16.35 20.91
CA ILE A 451 32.18 -17.27 21.88
C ILE A 451 32.53 -16.86 23.32
N GLU A 452 33.71 -16.29 23.56
CA GLU A 452 34.14 -15.89 24.90
C GLU A 452 33.23 -14.76 25.42
N THR A 453 32.94 -13.77 24.57
CA THR A 453 31.98 -12.70 24.88
C THR A 453 30.58 -13.25 25.17
N ALA A 454 30.07 -14.19 24.36
CA ALA A 454 28.75 -14.77 24.60
C ALA A 454 28.68 -15.60 25.90
N GLU A 455 29.75 -16.32 26.23
CA GLU A 455 29.88 -17.07 27.49
C GLU A 455 29.94 -16.14 28.72
N GLU A 456 30.73 -15.07 28.63
CA GLU A 456 30.83 -14.01 29.64
C GLU A 456 29.45 -13.40 29.92
N ILE A 457 28.72 -12.99 28.87
CA ILE A 457 27.40 -12.37 28.99
C ILE A 457 26.40 -13.35 29.61
N SER A 458 26.34 -14.60 29.12
CA SER A 458 25.45 -15.63 29.66
C SER A 458 25.70 -15.90 31.15
N ALA A 459 26.96 -15.98 31.55
CA ALA A 459 27.34 -16.15 32.95
C ALA A 459 26.93 -14.95 33.81
N ALA A 460 27.12 -13.73 33.31
CA ALA A 460 26.78 -12.50 34.02
C ALA A 460 25.26 -12.30 34.14
N VAL A 461 24.48 -12.60 33.10
CA VAL A 461 23.01 -12.64 33.12
C VAL A 461 22.52 -13.62 34.18
N THR A 462 23.07 -14.83 34.19
CA THR A 462 22.72 -15.87 35.16
C THR A 462 23.06 -15.45 36.59
N ALA A 463 24.24 -14.88 36.81
CA ALA A 463 24.69 -14.42 38.13
C ALA A 463 23.80 -13.30 38.69
N LYS A 464 23.25 -12.43 37.84
CA LYS A 464 22.33 -11.37 38.25
C LYS A 464 20.85 -11.80 38.27
N GLY A 465 20.52 -12.97 37.72
CA GLY A 465 19.13 -13.43 37.60
C GLY A 465 18.26 -12.54 36.70
N LEU A 466 18.86 -11.96 35.65
CA LEU A 466 18.14 -11.06 34.74
C LEU A 466 17.22 -11.83 33.79
N VAL A 467 16.01 -11.28 33.57
CA VAL A 467 15.10 -11.76 32.52
C VAL A 467 15.69 -11.40 31.17
N THR A 468 15.95 -12.40 30.34
CA THR A 468 16.45 -12.23 28.98
C THR A 468 15.69 -13.10 28.00
N GLY A 469 15.42 -12.56 26.80
CA GLY A 469 14.89 -13.30 25.66
C GLY A 469 15.80 -13.12 24.44
N VAL A 470 15.83 -14.10 23.56
CA VAL A 470 16.58 -14.03 22.30
C VAL A 470 15.67 -14.38 21.13
N GLY A 471 15.80 -13.63 20.01
CA GLY A 471 14.96 -13.65 18.80
C GLY A 471 14.92 -14.94 17.97
N TYR A 472 14.79 -16.10 18.61
CA TYR A 472 14.50 -17.38 17.97
C TYR A 472 12.98 -17.61 17.85
N HIS A 473 12.30 -16.65 17.21
CA HIS A 473 10.83 -16.59 17.11
C HIS A 473 10.18 -17.85 16.52
N TRP A 474 10.90 -18.69 15.75
CA TRP A 474 10.38 -19.96 15.25
C TRP A 474 9.94 -20.92 16.37
N ARG A 475 10.55 -20.84 17.56
CA ARG A 475 10.10 -21.61 18.74
C ARG A 475 8.68 -21.25 19.19
N TYR A 476 8.13 -20.12 18.73
CA TYR A 476 6.80 -19.61 19.05
C TYR A 476 5.72 -19.90 17.98
N LEU A 477 6.08 -20.65 16.93
CA LEU A 477 5.14 -21.16 15.94
C LEU A 477 4.37 -22.36 16.52
N ASP A 478 3.05 -22.35 16.40
CA ASP A 478 2.18 -23.45 16.85
C ASP A 478 2.43 -24.75 16.07
N ILE A 479 2.80 -24.63 14.79
CA ILE A 479 3.24 -25.74 13.94
C ILE A 479 4.51 -26.44 14.48
N VAL A 480 5.37 -25.72 15.22
CA VAL A 480 6.54 -26.33 15.87
C VAL A 480 6.11 -27.16 17.08
N ASP A 481 5.14 -26.70 17.87
CA ASP A 481 4.55 -27.50 18.95
C ASP A 481 3.82 -28.74 18.40
N GLU A 482 3.14 -28.62 17.25
CA GLU A 482 2.57 -29.77 16.54
C GLU A 482 3.64 -30.78 16.12
N ALA A 483 4.74 -30.33 15.51
CA ALA A 483 5.85 -31.20 15.15
C ALA A 483 6.47 -31.88 16.37
N ARG A 484 6.70 -31.15 17.47
CA ARG A 484 7.17 -31.71 18.76
C ARG A 484 6.24 -32.82 19.25
N ASN A 485 4.93 -32.58 19.22
CA ASN A 485 3.94 -33.54 19.68
C ASN A 485 3.92 -34.82 18.82
N LEU A 486 4.05 -34.70 17.49
CA LEU A 486 4.13 -35.86 16.60
C LEU A 486 5.40 -36.69 16.82
N LEU A 487 6.52 -36.02 17.14
CA LEU A 487 7.82 -36.67 17.33
C LEU A 487 8.00 -37.27 18.73
N LYS A 488 7.13 -36.93 19.69
CA LYS A 488 7.22 -37.41 21.08
C LYS A 488 7.19 -38.94 21.20
N ASP A 489 6.25 -39.58 20.50
CA ASP A 489 6.07 -41.04 20.51
C ASP A 489 6.65 -41.72 19.26
N ASN A 490 7.07 -40.95 18.25
CA ASN A 490 7.73 -41.43 17.03
C ASN A 490 8.95 -40.55 16.71
N PRO A 491 10.07 -40.75 17.41
CA PRO A 491 11.23 -39.88 17.30
C PRO A 491 11.82 -39.82 15.89
N ALA A 492 12.27 -38.64 15.49
CA ALA A 492 12.97 -38.44 14.23
C ALA A 492 14.18 -39.38 14.11
N GLN A 493 14.50 -39.78 12.90
CA GLN A 493 15.66 -40.62 12.55
C GLN A 493 16.62 -39.90 11.60
N LEU A 494 16.08 -38.99 10.77
CA LEU A 494 16.83 -38.21 9.79
C LEU A 494 16.23 -36.81 9.64
N LEU A 495 17.09 -35.79 9.54
CA LEU A 495 16.68 -34.43 9.19
C LEU A 495 17.45 -33.91 7.96
N SER A 496 16.79 -33.10 7.16
CA SER A 496 17.42 -32.32 6.08
C SER A 496 16.92 -30.88 6.12
N GLY A 497 17.78 -29.95 6.51
CA GLY A 497 17.51 -28.51 6.54
C GLY A 497 18.06 -27.78 5.32
N TYR A 498 17.35 -26.73 4.90
CA TYR A 498 17.76 -25.88 3.79
C TYR A 498 17.48 -24.41 4.08
N TRP A 499 18.44 -23.53 3.78
CA TRP A 499 18.28 -22.08 3.74
C TRP A 499 18.76 -21.56 2.38
N LEU A 500 17.85 -21.46 1.41
CA LEU A 500 18.17 -21.15 0.01
C LEU A 500 17.64 -19.78 -0.36
N ASP A 501 18.54 -18.79 -0.41
CA ASP A 501 18.18 -17.38 -0.47
C ASP A 501 19.17 -16.55 -1.32
N SER A 502 18.90 -15.26 -1.39
CA SER A 502 19.75 -14.20 -1.94
C SER A 502 20.79 -13.70 -0.94
N THR A 503 21.77 -12.92 -1.41
CA THR A 503 22.75 -12.25 -0.56
C THR A 503 22.09 -11.03 0.09
N PRO A 504 22.08 -10.91 1.43
CA PRO A 504 21.51 -9.76 2.10
C PRO A 504 22.15 -8.43 1.67
N PRO A 505 21.36 -7.36 1.47
CA PRO A 505 21.87 -6.06 1.04
C PRO A 505 22.90 -5.38 1.97
N PRO A 506 22.83 -5.46 3.31
CA PRO A 506 23.75 -4.72 4.18
C PRO A 506 25.21 -5.16 4.01
N GLN A 507 26.11 -4.23 3.73
CA GLN A 507 27.51 -4.54 3.44
C GLN A 507 28.26 -5.22 4.59
N TRP A 508 27.85 -4.98 5.84
CA TRP A 508 28.44 -5.68 6.99
C TRP A 508 28.14 -7.18 6.94
N TRP A 509 27.04 -7.60 6.32
CA TRP A 509 26.70 -9.02 6.20
C TRP A 509 27.71 -9.76 5.33
N TRP A 510 28.26 -9.08 4.32
CA TRP A 510 29.17 -9.65 3.34
C TRP A 510 30.54 -10.04 3.92
N LYS A 511 30.78 -9.64 5.17
CA LYS A 511 32.07 -9.72 5.86
C LYS A 511 32.03 -10.78 6.94
N GLN A 512 32.87 -11.80 6.81
CA GLN A 512 32.96 -12.95 7.71
C GLN A 512 33.28 -12.52 9.15
N ASP A 513 34.14 -11.52 9.32
CA ASP A 513 34.49 -10.93 10.62
C ASP A 513 33.39 -10.04 11.21
N LYS A 514 32.30 -9.79 10.46
CA LYS A 514 31.16 -8.97 10.91
C LYS A 514 29.83 -9.71 11.00
N SER A 515 29.63 -10.80 10.25
CA SER A 515 28.38 -11.57 10.24
C SER A 515 28.55 -13.01 10.67
N GLY A 516 29.77 -13.57 10.59
CA GLY A 516 30.00 -15.00 10.75
C GLY A 516 29.54 -15.85 9.56
N GLY A 517 28.95 -15.23 8.53
CA GLY A 517 28.39 -15.88 7.36
C GLY A 517 26.98 -16.44 7.57
N GLN A 518 26.40 -16.97 6.49
CA GLN A 518 24.99 -17.38 6.46
C GLN A 518 24.63 -18.44 7.51
N MET A 519 25.55 -19.33 7.85
CA MET A 519 25.31 -20.39 8.85
C MET A 519 25.12 -19.81 10.27
N VAL A 520 25.86 -18.76 10.60
CA VAL A 520 25.81 -18.12 11.92
C VAL A 520 24.66 -17.13 12.02
N GLU A 521 24.41 -16.36 10.96
CA GLU A 521 23.44 -15.26 11.02
C GLU A 521 22.02 -15.69 10.62
N GLN A 522 21.86 -16.44 9.53
CA GLN A 522 20.53 -16.80 9.01
C GLN A 522 20.13 -18.24 9.37
N ALA A 523 20.92 -19.22 8.94
CA ALA A 523 20.60 -20.65 9.13
C ALA A 523 20.69 -21.12 10.60
N THR A 524 21.12 -20.24 11.51
CA THR A 524 21.04 -20.47 12.96
C THR A 524 19.63 -20.80 13.42
N HIS A 525 18.57 -20.31 12.77
CA HIS A 525 17.20 -20.75 13.05
C HIS A 525 16.98 -22.24 12.78
N LEU A 526 17.60 -22.81 11.74
CA LEU A 526 17.50 -24.25 11.45
C LEU A 526 18.27 -25.08 12.46
N LEU A 527 19.45 -24.59 12.88
CA LEU A 527 20.26 -25.23 13.93
C LEU A 527 19.51 -25.22 15.27
N ASP A 528 18.91 -24.08 15.61
CA ASP A 528 18.07 -23.91 16.79
C ASP A 528 16.85 -24.83 16.77
N LEU A 529 16.10 -24.82 15.67
CA LEU A 529 14.90 -25.62 15.52
C LEU A 529 15.22 -27.12 15.55
N ALA A 530 16.32 -27.55 14.93
CA ALA A 530 16.76 -28.93 14.99
C ALA A 530 17.15 -29.35 16.42
N ARG A 531 17.86 -28.49 17.17
CA ARG A 531 18.13 -28.71 18.60
C ARG A 531 16.83 -28.81 19.41
N PHE A 532 15.90 -27.88 19.17
CA PHE A 532 14.64 -27.79 19.89
C PHE A 532 13.73 -29.01 19.65
N LEU A 533 13.73 -29.59 18.44
CA LEU A 533 12.91 -30.74 18.08
C LEU A 533 13.53 -32.10 18.44
N VAL A 534 14.86 -32.23 18.34
CA VAL A 534 15.54 -33.55 18.36
C VAL A 534 16.41 -33.74 19.61
N GLY A 535 16.91 -32.65 20.20
CA GLY A 535 17.88 -32.67 21.29
C GLY A 535 19.25 -32.13 20.88
N GLU A 536 20.27 -32.42 21.68
CA GLU A 536 21.58 -31.78 21.53
C GLU A 536 22.47 -32.46 20.48
N VAL A 537 23.27 -31.64 19.79
CA VAL A 537 24.26 -32.07 18.79
C VAL A 537 25.60 -32.34 19.48
N THR A 538 26.20 -33.49 19.22
CA THR A 538 27.48 -33.92 19.83
C THR A 538 28.66 -33.86 18.86
N GLU A 539 28.41 -33.88 17.56
CA GLU A 539 29.45 -33.79 16.54
C GLU A 539 28.92 -33.08 15.28
N VAL A 540 29.76 -32.26 14.66
CA VAL A 540 29.46 -31.63 13.38
C VAL A 540 30.61 -31.80 12.38
N TYR A 541 30.26 -31.89 11.11
CA TYR A 541 31.22 -31.83 10.01
C TYR A 541 30.72 -30.91 8.90
N GLY A 542 31.46 -29.84 8.64
CA GLY A 542 31.09 -28.80 7.68
C GLY A 542 31.96 -28.74 6.43
N ARG A 543 31.37 -28.30 5.32
CA ARG A 543 32.07 -27.88 4.10
C ARG A 543 31.44 -26.61 3.54
N ALA A 544 32.25 -25.74 2.96
CA ALA A 544 31.78 -24.51 2.34
C ALA A 544 32.49 -24.23 1.01
N GLY A 545 31.82 -23.47 0.17
CA GLY A 545 32.31 -23.01 -1.13
C GLY A 545 32.16 -21.51 -1.26
N HIS A 546 33.01 -20.91 -2.09
CA HIS A 546 33.00 -19.49 -2.40
C HIS A 546 32.80 -19.30 -3.90
N THR A 547 32.11 -18.23 -4.26
CA THR A 547 31.92 -17.84 -5.66
C THR A 547 32.04 -16.33 -5.72
N ASP A 548 32.91 -15.83 -6.59
CA ASP A 548 33.07 -14.39 -6.79
C ASP A 548 31.78 -13.79 -7.36
N ARG A 549 31.32 -12.69 -6.76
CA ARG A 549 30.11 -11.97 -7.17
C ARG A 549 30.42 -10.50 -7.43
N PRO A 550 30.59 -10.08 -8.70
CA PRO A 550 30.94 -8.70 -9.04
C PRO A 550 29.96 -7.65 -8.49
N GLU A 551 28.69 -8.02 -8.34
CA GLU A 551 27.63 -7.18 -7.79
C GLU A 551 27.71 -6.98 -6.26
N PHE A 552 28.52 -7.80 -5.55
CA PHE A 552 28.77 -7.70 -4.11
C PHE A 552 30.28 -7.53 -3.84
N PRO A 553 30.84 -6.32 -4.09
CA PRO A 553 32.28 -6.11 -4.00
C PRO A 553 32.79 -6.34 -2.57
N GLY A 554 33.76 -7.25 -2.43
CA GLY A 554 34.35 -7.60 -1.15
C GLY A 554 33.55 -8.61 -0.34
N LEU A 555 32.63 -9.38 -0.93
CA LEU A 555 32.02 -10.53 -0.29
C LEU A 555 33.08 -11.59 0.05
N ASP A 556 33.26 -11.89 1.33
CA ASP A 556 34.23 -12.90 1.82
C ASP A 556 33.60 -14.00 2.69
N VAL A 557 32.30 -13.91 2.98
CA VAL A 557 31.54 -15.03 3.55
C VAL A 557 31.36 -16.17 2.52
N PRO A 558 31.25 -17.43 2.97
CA PRO A 558 30.95 -18.54 2.07
C PRO A 558 29.59 -18.40 1.39
N THR A 559 29.54 -18.59 0.07
CA THR A 559 28.30 -18.48 -0.74
C THR A 559 27.43 -19.73 -0.69
N VAL A 560 28.03 -20.86 -0.34
CA VAL A 560 27.36 -22.13 -0.07
C VAL A 560 28.02 -22.79 1.14
N THR A 561 27.21 -23.34 2.05
CA THR A 561 27.68 -24.11 3.20
C THR A 561 26.81 -25.35 3.38
N THR A 562 27.41 -26.48 3.75
CA THR A 562 26.69 -27.68 4.17
C THR A 562 27.31 -28.22 5.45
N ALA A 563 26.48 -28.75 6.35
CA ALA A 563 26.93 -29.34 7.60
C ALA A 563 26.15 -30.61 7.91
N THR A 564 26.87 -31.68 8.24
CA THR A 564 26.29 -32.89 8.83
C THR A 564 26.38 -32.78 10.35
N LEU A 565 25.27 -33.07 11.03
CA LEU A 565 25.12 -33.01 12.49
C LEU A 565 24.79 -34.40 13.02
N THR A 566 25.45 -34.80 14.11
CA THR A 566 25.14 -36.01 14.85
C THR A 566 24.58 -35.62 16.21
N PHE A 567 23.37 -36.12 16.53
CA PHE A 567 22.70 -35.83 17.80
C PHE A 567 23.06 -36.86 18.87
N GLU A 568 22.91 -36.51 20.15
CA GLU A 568 23.10 -37.44 21.28
C GLU A 568 22.19 -38.66 21.21
N THR A 569 21.04 -38.52 20.54
CA THR A 569 20.04 -39.56 20.30
C THR A 569 20.44 -40.54 19.19
N GLY A 570 21.52 -40.25 18.45
CA GLY A 570 21.94 -41.00 17.25
C GLY A 570 21.28 -40.55 15.96
N VAL A 571 20.38 -39.55 16.00
CA VAL A 571 19.80 -38.93 14.82
C VAL A 571 20.89 -38.23 14.02
N VAL A 572 20.78 -38.27 12.69
CA VAL A 572 21.69 -37.57 11.78
C VAL A 572 20.91 -36.50 11.01
N ALA A 573 21.50 -35.32 10.87
CA ALA A 573 20.95 -34.25 10.06
C ALA A 573 21.94 -33.74 9.03
N ASN A 574 21.44 -33.23 7.91
CA ASN A 574 22.20 -32.39 6.98
C ASN A 574 21.55 -31.02 6.86
N VAL A 575 22.31 -29.94 7.05
CA VAL A 575 21.83 -28.57 6.86
C VAL A 575 22.64 -27.93 5.74
N ALA A 576 21.95 -27.43 4.71
CA ALA A 576 22.56 -26.73 3.59
C ALA A 576 22.09 -25.28 3.51
N SER A 577 22.97 -24.36 3.15
CA SER A 577 22.64 -22.96 2.94
C SER A 577 23.29 -22.41 1.67
N THR A 578 22.59 -21.51 0.99
CA THR A 578 23.15 -20.68 -0.08
C THR A 578 22.56 -19.28 -0.07
N CYS A 579 23.39 -18.29 -0.44
CA CYS A 579 22.96 -16.91 -0.65
C CYS A 579 23.01 -16.49 -2.13
N LEU A 580 23.07 -17.45 -3.07
CA LEU A 580 23.30 -17.17 -4.49
C LEU A 580 22.05 -16.70 -5.25
N LEU A 581 20.85 -16.97 -4.75
CA LEU A 581 19.68 -17.11 -5.62
C LEU A 581 19.07 -15.80 -6.12
N GLY A 582 19.44 -14.62 -5.64
CA GLY A 582 18.82 -13.35 -6.11
C GLY A 582 17.31 -13.20 -5.82
N TRP A 583 16.65 -14.26 -5.34
CA TRP A 583 15.31 -14.31 -4.76
C TRP A 583 15.31 -15.28 -3.56
N SER A 584 14.31 -15.18 -2.68
CA SER A 584 14.09 -16.18 -1.62
C SER A 584 13.43 -17.41 -2.23
N HIS A 585 14.09 -18.57 -2.13
CA HIS A 585 13.60 -19.80 -2.75
C HIS A 585 12.89 -20.73 -1.75
N ARG A 586 13.58 -21.13 -0.68
CA ARG A 586 13.04 -22.09 0.29
C ARG A 586 13.83 -22.09 1.59
N VAL A 587 13.12 -22.13 2.71
CA VAL A 587 13.70 -22.27 4.05
C VAL A 587 12.88 -23.26 4.88
N GLY A 588 13.52 -24.21 5.57
CA GLY A 588 12.82 -25.15 6.44
C GLY A 588 13.58 -26.43 6.76
N LEU A 589 12.91 -27.34 7.45
CA LEU A 589 13.38 -28.69 7.81
C LEU A 589 12.49 -29.76 7.18
N HIS A 590 13.10 -30.79 6.62
CA HIS A 590 12.48 -32.09 6.37
C HIS A 590 12.87 -33.05 7.48
N ILE A 591 11.87 -33.68 8.10
CA ILE A 591 12.04 -34.54 9.26
C ILE A 591 11.42 -35.90 8.94
N PHE A 592 12.17 -36.98 9.14
CA PHE A 592 11.72 -38.33 8.82
C PHE A 592 11.76 -39.20 10.08
N ALA A 593 10.64 -39.87 10.36
CA ALA A 593 10.47 -40.87 11.42
C ALA A 593 9.80 -42.14 10.84
N ASP A 594 9.49 -43.16 11.66
CA ASP A 594 8.85 -44.38 11.14
C ASP A 594 7.50 -44.04 10.49
N ARG A 595 7.38 -44.26 9.17
CA ARG A 595 6.15 -44.00 8.38
C ARG A 595 5.60 -42.58 8.53
N LEU A 596 6.46 -41.61 8.79
CA LEU A 596 6.11 -40.21 8.97
C LEU A 596 7.17 -39.31 8.31
N ALA A 597 6.72 -38.40 7.44
CA ALA A 597 7.55 -37.32 6.93
C ALA A 597 6.89 -35.98 7.24
N ILE A 598 7.65 -35.06 7.84
CA ILE A 598 7.22 -33.70 8.15
C ILE A 598 8.07 -32.73 7.34
N GLU A 599 7.44 -31.78 6.68
CA GLU A 599 8.11 -30.59 6.17
C GLU A 599 7.64 -29.39 6.99
N LEU A 600 8.58 -28.68 7.58
CA LEU A 600 8.33 -27.58 8.51
C LEU A 600 9.09 -26.33 8.05
N THR A 601 8.36 -25.26 7.78
CA THR A 601 8.91 -23.96 7.33
C THR A 601 8.64 -22.86 8.37
N ASP A 602 8.97 -21.61 8.03
CA ASP A 602 8.59 -20.42 8.81
C ASP A 602 7.08 -20.13 8.79
N ARG A 603 6.31 -20.85 7.98
CA ARG A 603 4.89 -20.56 7.71
C ARG A 603 3.98 -21.77 7.80
N ASP A 604 4.48 -22.95 7.42
CA ASP A 604 3.62 -24.10 7.18
C ASP A 604 4.23 -25.39 7.75
N ILE A 605 3.34 -26.33 8.07
CA ILE A 605 3.67 -27.73 8.30
C ILE A 605 2.94 -28.61 7.27
N MET A 606 3.68 -29.51 6.64
CA MET A 606 3.13 -30.62 5.87
C MET A 606 3.41 -31.92 6.61
N VAL A 607 2.39 -32.79 6.72
CA VAL A 607 2.52 -34.10 7.39
C VAL A 607 2.09 -35.21 6.42
N ASP A 608 3.05 -36.04 5.98
CA ASP A 608 2.82 -37.15 5.05
C ASP A 608 2.97 -38.49 5.77
N VAL A 609 1.88 -39.25 5.79
CA VAL A 609 1.79 -40.61 6.35
C VAL A 609 1.50 -41.66 5.26
N GLY A 610 1.76 -41.33 3.99
CA GLY A 610 1.51 -42.19 2.83
C GLY A 610 0.05 -42.18 2.35
N ARG A 611 -0.76 -41.20 2.77
CA ARG A 611 -2.19 -41.05 2.40
C ARG A 611 -2.52 -39.70 1.75
N GLY A 612 -1.50 -38.92 1.43
CA GLY A 612 -1.62 -37.54 0.96
C GLY A 612 -0.70 -36.62 1.74
N ARG A 613 -0.58 -35.38 1.24
CA ARG A 613 0.32 -34.35 1.79
C ARG A 613 -0.49 -33.12 2.24
N PRO A 614 -1.30 -33.24 3.30
CA PRO A 614 -1.99 -32.09 3.87
C PRO A 614 -0.96 -31.05 4.33
N VAL A 615 -1.23 -29.79 4.03
CA VAL A 615 -0.45 -28.63 4.46
C VAL A 615 -1.33 -27.78 5.36
N ARG A 616 -0.77 -27.30 6.47
CA ARG A 616 -1.42 -26.39 7.41
C ARG A 616 -0.52 -25.19 7.67
N GLY A 617 -1.06 -23.99 7.56
CA GLY A 617 -0.37 -22.75 7.94
C GLY A 617 -0.32 -22.56 9.45
N ALA A 618 0.73 -21.88 9.92
CA ALA A 618 0.90 -21.44 11.29
C ALA A 618 -0.21 -20.47 11.69
N ASP A 619 -0.66 -20.60 12.93
CA ASP A 619 -1.59 -19.67 13.54
C ASP A 619 -0.91 -18.78 14.56
N GLY A 620 -1.38 -17.54 14.63
CA GLY A 620 -0.78 -16.45 15.38
C GLY A 620 0.51 -15.89 14.77
N ASP A 621 0.94 -14.76 15.30
CA ASP A 621 2.22 -14.12 14.97
C ASP A 621 3.29 -14.58 15.99
N PRO A 622 4.37 -15.27 15.56
CA PRO A 622 5.40 -15.75 16.47
C PRO A 622 6.17 -14.62 17.15
N VAL A 623 6.37 -13.48 16.47
CA VAL A 623 7.07 -12.31 17.04
C VAL A 623 6.19 -11.66 18.12
N TRP A 624 4.88 -11.60 17.88
CA TRP A 624 3.92 -11.14 18.90
C TRP A 624 3.98 -11.96 20.17
N ARG A 625 4.01 -13.31 20.05
CA ARG A 625 4.07 -14.20 21.22
C ARG A 625 5.40 -14.05 21.97
N GLU A 626 6.49 -13.98 21.22
CA GLU A 626 7.83 -13.79 21.77
C GLU A 626 7.95 -12.46 22.53
N ASP A 627 7.50 -11.36 21.94
CA ASP A 627 7.50 -10.03 22.58
C ASP A 627 6.58 -10.00 23.81
N ARG A 628 5.37 -10.57 23.69
CA ARG A 628 4.41 -10.63 24.80
C ARG A 628 4.97 -11.42 25.99
N ASP A 629 5.52 -12.60 25.74
CA ASP A 629 6.10 -13.46 26.78
C ASP A 629 7.32 -12.79 27.45
N PHE A 630 8.15 -12.06 26.69
CA PHE A 630 9.25 -11.27 27.25
C PHE A 630 8.75 -10.13 28.14
N ILE A 631 7.80 -9.32 27.66
CA ILE A 631 7.26 -8.17 28.41
C ILE A 631 6.52 -8.65 29.66
N ASP A 632 5.73 -9.73 29.58
CA ASP A 632 5.06 -10.33 30.73
C ASP A 632 6.05 -10.77 31.81
N ALA A 633 7.17 -11.38 31.41
CA ALA A 633 8.23 -11.77 32.35
C ALA A 633 8.91 -10.55 33.00
N VAL A 634 9.15 -9.47 32.25
CA VAL A 634 9.68 -8.20 32.78
C VAL A 634 8.73 -7.59 33.82
N ARG A 635 7.42 -7.67 33.58
CA ARG A 635 6.37 -7.19 34.51
C ARG A 635 6.21 -8.09 35.75
N GLY A 636 6.96 -9.19 35.86
CA GLY A 636 6.90 -10.14 36.97
C GLY A 636 5.83 -11.23 36.83
N GLY A 637 5.31 -11.45 35.62
CA GLY A 637 4.41 -12.57 35.28
C GLY A 637 5.12 -13.92 35.20
N GLU A 638 4.37 -14.96 34.79
CA GLU A 638 4.95 -16.29 34.55
C GLU A 638 5.95 -16.23 33.39
N ASN A 639 7.20 -16.63 33.64
CA ASN A 639 8.23 -16.61 32.61
C ASN A 639 7.98 -17.72 31.58
N ARG A 640 7.54 -17.31 30.38
CA ARG A 640 7.19 -18.18 29.24
C ARG A 640 8.21 -18.11 28.10
N ILE A 641 9.33 -17.41 28.31
CA ILE A 641 10.39 -17.23 27.33
C ILE A 641 10.95 -18.60 26.92
N ARG A 642 10.87 -18.91 25.62
CA ARG A 642 11.29 -20.20 25.06
C ARG A 642 12.77 -20.26 24.68
N CYS A 643 13.43 -19.11 24.59
CA CYS A 643 14.86 -19.01 24.32
C CYS A 643 15.50 -17.90 25.17
N PRO A 644 15.86 -18.18 26.44
CA PRO A 644 16.71 -17.28 27.22
C PRO A 644 18.13 -17.24 26.64
N TYR A 645 18.95 -16.28 27.09
CA TYR A 645 20.31 -16.10 26.56
C TYR A 645 21.17 -17.37 26.61
N SER A 646 21.02 -18.20 27.67
CA SER A 646 21.75 -19.47 27.80
C SER A 646 21.40 -20.49 26.72
N GLU A 647 20.15 -20.52 26.25
CA GLU A 647 19.72 -21.42 25.17
C GLU A 647 20.26 -20.98 23.81
N ALA A 648 20.22 -19.66 23.57
CA ALA A 648 20.82 -19.07 22.40
C ALA A 648 22.33 -19.29 22.33
N LEU A 649 23.04 -19.22 23.47
CA LEU A 649 24.47 -19.54 23.55
C LEU A 649 24.76 -20.97 23.08
N ALA A 650 23.92 -21.95 23.44
CA ALA A 650 24.10 -23.32 23.00
C ALA A 650 23.88 -23.48 21.48
N THR A 651 22.90 -22.78 20.89
CA THR A 651 22.73 -22.73 19.42
C THR A 651 23.92 -22.03 18.77
N HIS A 652 24.43 -20.97 19.40
CA HIS A 652 25.56 -20.22 18.88
C HIS A 652 26.86 -21.06 18.88
N ARG A 653 27.13 -21.82 19.96
CA ARG A 653 28.22 -22.81 20.00
C ARG A 653 28.14 -23.80 18.84
N LEU A 654 26.94 -24.29 18.54
CA LEU A 654 26.72 -25.18 17.41
C LEU A 654 27.04 -24.50 16.06
N ALA A 655 26.54 -23.28 15.85
CA ALA A 655 26.82 -22.53 14.62
C ALA A 655 28.33 -22.26 14.45
N LEU A 656 29.03 -21.85 15.51
CA LEU A 656 30.47 -21.62 15.48
C LEU A 656 31.27 -22.92 15.31
N ALA A 657 30.82 -24.04 15.87
CA ALA A 657 31.43 -25.34 15.63
C ALA A 657 31.34 -25.78 14.16
N VAL A 658 30.24 -25.44 13.47
CA VAL A 658 30.13 -25.66 12.01
C VAL A 658 31.18 -24.83 11.28
N VAL A 659 31.33 -23.54 11.63
CA VAL A 659 32.35 -22.67 11.04
C VAL A 659 33.76 -23.20 11.30
N ALA A 660 34.07 -23.61 12.53
CA ALA A 660 35.35 -24.20 12.90
C ALA A 660 35.62 -25.49 12.10
N SER A 661 34.63 -26.38 11.96
CA SER A 661 34.76 -27.60 11.17
C SER A 661 35.03 -27.33 9.69
N VAL A 662 34.37 -26.31 9.10
CA VAL A 662 34.64 -25.85 7.73
C VAL A 662 36.09 -25.41 7.57
N GLN A 663 36.59 -24.59 8.51
CA GLN A 663 37.95 -24.04 8.48
C GLN A 663 39.03 -25.12 8.68
N GLU A 664 38.83 -26.02 9.64
CA GLU A 664 39.79 -27.07 9.98
C GLU A 664 39.68 -28.29 9.04
N GLY A 665 38.55 -28.45 8.36
CA GLY A 665 38.29 -29.55 7.43
C GLY A 665 38.15 -30.92 8.08
N LYS A 666 37.84 -30.98 9.37
CA LYS A 666 37.67 -32.20 10.18
C LYS A 666 36.40 -32.11 11.05
N PRO A 667 35.85 -33.24 11.54
CA PRO A 667 34.74 -33.21 12.49
C PRO A 667 35.11 -32.49 13.79
N VAL A 668 34.15 -31.77 14.38
CA VAL A 668 34.28 -31.05 15.65
C VAL A 668 33.27 -31.62 16.63
N SER A 669 33.76 -32.08 17.79
CA SER A 669 32.91 -32.54 18.88
C SER A 669 32.42 -31.35 19.72
N ILE A 670 31.14 -31.39 20.11
CA ILE A 670 30.49 -30.37 20.92
C ILE A 670 30.09 -30.99 22.26
N ALA A 671 30.45 -30.32 23.35
CA ALA A 671 29.99 -30.72 24.68
C ALA A 671 28.51 -30.36 24.86
N PRO A 672 27.68 -31.26 25.43
CA PRO A 672 26.31 -30.93 25.75
C PRO A 672 26.25 -29.79 26.79
N PRO A 673 25.21 -28.93 26.76
CA PRO A 673 25.03 -27.86 27.72
C PRO A 673 24.88 -28.39 29.16
N GLU A 674 25.44 -27.66 30.13
CA GLU A 674 25.45 -28.07 31.55
C GLU A 674 24.05 -28.09 32.19
N MET A 675 23.12 -27.28 31.69
CA MET A 675 21.73 -27.24 32.14
C MET A 675 20.79 -27.55 30.98
N ARG A 676 19.86 -28.49 31.18
CA ARG A 676 18.74 -28.74 30.26
C ARG A 676 17.54 -27.92 30.73
N GLN A 677 16.97 -27.12 29.84
CA GLN A 677 15.74 -26.39 30.16
C GLN A 677 14.56 -27.36 30.33
N PRO A 678 13.59 -27.03 31.20
CA PRO A 678 12.32 -27.74 31.27
C PRO A 678 11.54 -27.62 29.96
N GLU A 679 10.57 -28.52 29.77
CA GLU A 679 9.64 -28.44 28.63
C GLU A 679 8.98 -27.05 28.56
N PRO A 680 8.93 -26.41 27.38
CA PRO A 680 8.32 -25.10 27.22
C PRO A 680 6.84 -25.15 27.60
N LEU A 681 6.37 -24.08 28.23
CA LEU A 681 4.95 -23.92 28.53
C LEU A 681 4.14 -23.80 27.21
N PRO A 682 2.86 -24.22 27.19
CA PRO A 682 2.01 -24.08 26.01
C PRO A 682 1.95 -22.62 25.53
N LEU A 683 1.99 -22.39 24.22
CA LEU A 683 1.93 -21.04 23.65
C LEU A 683 0.73 -20.26 24.19
N GLN A 684 0.92 -18.96 24.46
CA GLN A 684 -0.21 -18.10 24.75
C GLN A 684 -1.14 -18.08 23.52
N SER A 685 -2.43 -18.26 23.77
CA SER A 685 -3.43 -17.94 22.77
C SER A 685 -3.29 -16.46 22.46
N GLN A 686 -3.02 -16.13 21.21
CA GLN A 686 -3.09 -14.74 20.75
C GLN A 686 -4.58 -14.48 20.52
N PRO A 687 -5.26 -13.67 21.37
CA PRO A 687 -6.60 -13.23 21.06
C PRO A 687 -6.49 -12.35 19.82
N ARG A 688 -6.74 -12.93 18.65
CA ARG A 688 -7.04 -12.13 17.48
C ARG A 688 -8.43 -11.54 17.76
N PRO A 689 -8.62 -10.21 17.79
CA PRO A 689 -9.86 -9.69 17.24
C PRO A 689 -9.99 -10.41 15.89
N GLU A 690 -11.12 -11.06 15.61
CA GLU A 690 -11.41 -11.40 14.21
C GLU A 690 -11.15 -10.11 13.46
N ALA A 691 -10.05 -10.08 12.68
CA ALA A 691 -9.84 -8.97 11.79
C ALA A 691 -11.14 -8.95 10.99
N PRO A 692 -11.87 -7.83 10.92
CA PRO A 692 -12.74 -7.65 9.78
C PRO A 692 -11.84 -7.99 8.61
N ALA A 693 -12.18 -9.02 7.81
CA ALA A 693 -11.42 -9.35 6.62
C ALA A 693 -11.04 -8.02 5.99
N PRO A 694 -9.73 -7.71 5.81
CA PRO A 694 -9.29 -6.36 5.46
C PRO A 694 -10.24 -5.90 4.39
N GLY A 695 -11.03 -4.87 4.71
CA GLY A 695 -12.00 -4.36 3.77
C GLY A 695 -11.23 -4.18 2.48
N LEU A 696 -11.77 -4.72 1.38
CA LEU A 696 -11.10 -4.65 0.09
C LEU A 696 -10.61 -3.22 -0.11
N ALA A 697 -9.35 -3.05 -0.57
CA ALA A 697 -8.75 -1.73 -0.74
C ALA A 697 -9.76 -0.80 -1.44
N PRO A 698 -9.85 0.50 -1.11
CA PRO A 698 -10.93 1.36 -1.62
C PRO A 698 -11.17 1.21 -3.12
N GLY A 699 -12.39 0.79 -3.50
CA GLY A 699 -12.76 0.51 -4.88
C GLY A 699 -12.50 -0.91 -5.38
N HIS A 700 -11.92 -1.81 -4.58
CA HIS A 700 -11.77 -3.23 -4.89
C HIS A 700 -13.04 -4.01 -4.54
N ARG A 701 -13.32 -5.10 -5.28
CA ARG A 701 -14.46 -6.02 -5.05
C ARG A 701 -14.04 -7.48 -5.25
N ILE A 702 -14.75 -8.41 -4.64
CA ILE A 702 -14.60 -9.83 -4.94
C ILE A 702 -15.45 -10.20 -6.15
N ILE A 703 -14.82 -10.78 -7.16
CA ILE A 703 -15.50 -11.40 -8.30
C ILE A 703 -15.58 -12.89 -8.07
N ARG A 704 -16.80 -13.43 -8.15
CA ARG A 704 -17.07 -14.86 -8.11
C ARG A 704 -17.30 -15.38 -9.51
N SER A 705 -16.59 -16.43 -9.90
CA SER A 705 -16.58 -16.98 -11.25
C SER A 705 -16.83 -18.48 -11.25
N LEU A 706 -17.63 -18.96 -12.21
CA LEU A 706 -17.91 -20.39 -12.41
C LEU A 706 -16.84 -21.03 -13.32
N GLY A 707 -16.32 -22.18 -12.92
CA GLY A 707 -15.34 -22.98 -13.69
C GLY A 707 -15.63 -24.48 -13.64
N VAL A 708 -14.74 -25.28 -14.22
CA VAL A 708 -14.83 -26.76 -14.22
C VAL A 708 -13.61 -27.34 -13.50
N GLU A 709 -13.82 -27.97 -12.35
CA GLU A 709 -12.76 -28.50 -11.49
C GLU A 709 -12.21 -29.83 -12.02
N ALA A 710 -13.10 -30.67 -12.56
CA ALA A 710 -12.80 -31.98 -13.13
C ALA A 710 -13.95 -32.39 -14.08
N PRO A 711 -13.82 -33.47 -14.89
CA PRO A 711 -14.93 -33.97 -15.69
C PRO A 711 -16.18 -34.19 -14.84
N GLY A 712 -17.32 -33.62 -15.25
CA GLY A 712 -18.61 -33.69 -14.55
C GLY A 712 -18.74 -32.79 -13.30
N ARG A 713 -17.67 -32.10 -12.88
CA ARG A 713 -17.64 -31.31 -11.65
C ARG A 713 -17.30 -29.85 -11.93
N SER A 714 -18.27 -28.97 -11.71
CA SER A 714 -18.10 -27.51 -11.77
C SER A 714 -17.90 -26.93 -10.36
N TYR A 715 -17.27 -25.76 -10.29
CA TYR A 715 -16.94 -25.10 -9.03
C TYR A 715 -16.95 -23.57 -9.17
N PHE A 716 -17.04 -22.88 -8.03
CA PHE A 716 -16.79 -21.44 -7.96
C PHE A 716 -15.39 -21.15 -7.47
N PHE A 717 -14.79 -20.10 -8.01
CA PHE A 717 -13.58 -19.49 -7.47
C PHE A 717 -13.77 -17.98 -7.37
N GLU A 718 -13.02 -17.37 -6.46
CA GLU A 718 -13.09 -15.95 -6.15
C GLU A 718 -11.74 -15.28 -6.35
N TYR A 719 -11.76 -14.04 -6.84
CA TYR A 719 -10.57 -13.22 -6.94
C TYR A 719 -10.91 -11.74 -6.75
N GLU A 720 -9.92 -10.98 -6.30
CA GLU A 720 -10.04 -9.55 -6.09
C GLU A 720 -9.92 -8.78 -7.42
N GLU A 721 -10.85 -7.87 -7.68
CA GLU A 721 -10.85 -6.96 -8.82
C GLU A 721 -10.79 -5.51 -8.31
N GLY A 722 -9.74 -4.79 -8.71
CA GLY A 722 -9.56 -3.36 -8.39
C GLY A 722 -10.59 -2.43 -9.06
N PRO A 723 -10.51 -1.11 -8.80
CA PRO A 723 -11.34 -0.13 -9.48
C PRO A 723 -11.00 -0.05 -10.98
N PRO A 724 -11.95 0.37 -11.85
CA PRO A 724 -11.66 0.57 -13.27
C PRO A 724 -10.58 1.65 -13.45
N GLY A 725 -9.62 1.42 -14.35
CA GLY A 725 -8.65 2.43 -14.79
C GLY A 725 -9.24 3.43 -15.79
N ASP A 726 -8.46 4.44 -16.18
CA ASP A 726 -8.86 5.38 -17.22
C ASP A 726 -9.16 4.66 -18.54
N GLY A 727 -10.30 4.99 -19.16
CA GLY A 727 -10.76 4.32 -20.39
C GLY A 727 -11.55 3.02 -20.16
N GLN A 728 -11.72 2.56 -18.91
CA GLN A 728 -12.44 1.32 -18.59
C GLN A 728 -13.84 1.57 -18.02
N VAL A 729 -14.68 0.54 -18.07
CA VAL A 729 -16.01 0.49 -17.45
C VAL A 729 -16.10 -0.69 -16.50
N ARG A 730 -16.73 -0.49 -15.35
CA ARG A 730 -17.04 -1.54 -14.39
C ARG A 730 -18.46 -2.04 -14.61
N LEU A 731 -18.61 -3.35 -14.69
CA LEU A 731 -19.85 -4.03 -15.01
C LEU A 731 -20.29 -4.93 -13.86
N ASP A 732 -21.57 -4.89 -13.51
CA ASP A 732 -22.23 -5.81 -12.58
C ASP A 732 -23.11 -6.75 -13.41
N THR A 733 -22.77 -8.04 -13.41
CA THR A 733 -23.47 -9.01 -14.25
C THR A 733 -24.91 -9.17 -13.74
N LEU A 734 -25.88 -9.11 -14.66
CA LEU A 734 -27.30 -9.39 -14.37
C LEU A 734 -27.65 -10.82 -14.76
N TYR A 735 -27.20 -11.24 -15.95
CA TYR A 735 -27.49 -12.54 -16.52
C TYR A 735 -26.29 -13.08 -17.28
N THR A 736 -26.10 -14.38 -17.27
CA THR A 736 -25.14 -15.06 -18.15
C THR A 736 -25.75 -16.32 -18.76
N GLY A 737 -25.57 -16.51 -20.06
CA GLY A 737 -26.14 -17.62 -20.82
C GLY A 737 -25.21 -18.82 -20.91
N LEU A 738 -25.75 -20.03 -20.74
CA LEU A 738 -25.01 -21.26 -20.99
C LEU A 738 -25.03 -21.60 -22.48
N SER A 739 -23.87 -21.70 -23.11
CA SER A 739 -23.72 -22.22 -24.46
C SER A 739 -23.45 -23.71 -24.45
N ALA A 740 -24.52 -24.49 -24.45
CA ALA A 740 -24.45 -25.95 -24.33
C ALA A 740 -23.59 -26.65 -25.40
N GLY A 741 -23.45 -26.07 -26.58
CA GLY A 741 -22.65 -26.64 -27.69
C GLY A 741 -21.14 -26.63 -27.44
N THR A 742 -20.64 -25.71 -26.61
CA THR A 742 -19.21 -25.53 -26.35
C THR A 742 -18.89 -25.78 -24.88
N GLU A 743 -19.67 -25.22 -23.96
CA GLU A 743 -19.35 -25.25 -22.52
C GLU A 743 -19.49 -26.66 -21.92
N LEU A 744 -20.49 -27.43 -22.36
CA LEU A 744 -20.64 -28.82 -21.94
C LEU A 744 -19.52 -29.73 -22.47
N THR A 745 -18.76 -29.30 -23.49
CA THR A 745 -17.60 -30.07 -23.97
C THR A 745 -16.45 -30.02 -22.98
N PHE A 746 -16.33 -28.92 -22.23
CA PHE A 746 -15.41 -28.81 -21.10
C PHE A 746 -15.84 -29.75 -19.99
N LEU A 747 -17.10 -29.70 -19.59
CA LEU A 747 -17.61 -30.54 -18.50
C LEU A 747 -17.61 -32.04 -18.84
N LYS A 748 -17.79 -32.43 -20.11
CA LYS A 748 -17.77 -33.83 -20.58
C LYS A 748 -16.38 -34.35 -20.94
N ASN A 749 -15.34 -33.52 -20.90
CA ASN A 749 -14.00 -33.87 -21.35
C ASN A 749 -13.93 -34.33 -22.83
N THR A 750 -14.78 -33.74 -23.69
CA THR A 750 -14.85 -34.07 -25.13
C THR A 750 -14.30 -32.97 -26.02
N ASN A 751 -13.88 -31.84 -25.43
CA ASN A 751 -13.27 -30.75 -26.19
C ASN A 751 -11.91 -31.17 -26.78
N PRO A 752 -11.61 -30.90 -28.08
CA PRO A 752 -10.34 -31.25 -28.69
C PRO A 752 -9.11 -30.68 -27.97
N TYR A 753 -9.24 -29.54 -27.28
CA TYR A 753 -8.13 -28.92 -26.54
C TYR A 753 -7.61 -29.75 -25.34
N PHE A 754 -8.35 -30.76 -24.89
CA PHE A 754 -7.86 -31.72 -23.87
C PHE A 754 -6.95 -32.83 -24.44
N ARG A 755 -6.81 -32.91 -25.76
CA ARG A 755 -6.02 -33.95 -26.45
C ARG A 755 -5.01 -33.38 -27.43
N SER A 756 -5.23 -32.15 -27.87
CA SER A 756 -4.42 -31.47 -28.88
C SER A 756 -4.29 -29.98 -28.55
N ARG A 757 -3.23 -29.36 -29.07
CA ARG A 757 -2.95 -27.93 -28.94
C ARG A 757 -3.24 -27.26 -30.26
N PHE A 758 -3.87 -26.09 -30.24
CA PHE A 758 -3.99 -25.29 -31.45
C PHE A 758 -2.79 -24.36 -31.58
N ASP A 759 -1.91 -24.63 -32.54
CA ASP A 759 -0.85 -23.71 -32.91
C ASP A 759 -1.45 -22.52 -33.64
N GLY A 760 -1.59 -21.39 -32.95
CA GLY A 760 -2.21 -20.17 -33.48
C GLY A 760 -1.43 -19.51 -34.61
N GLU A 761 -0.10 -19.69 -34.68
CA GLU A 761 0.73 -19.14 -35.76
C GLU A 761 0.55 -19.92 -37.05
N ARG A 762 0.53 -21.26 -36.93
CA ARG A 762 0.40 -22.16 -38.08
C ARG A 762 -1.05 -22.45 -38.46
N GLY A 763 -1.98 -22.23 -37.53
CA GLY A 763 -3.41 -22.52 -37.69
C GLY A 763 -3.73 -24.02 -37.74
N VAL A 764 -2.99 -24.85 -36.99
CA VAL A 764 -3.13 -26.32 -37.00
C VAL A 764 -3.25 -26.90 -35.60
N PHE A 765 -3.97 -28.01 -35.45
CA PHE A 765 -3.94 -28.80 -34.22
C PHE A 765 -2.71 -29.72 -34.20
N ILE A 766 -2.03 -29.76 -33.07
CA ILE A 766 -0.92 -30.67 -32.79
C ILE A 766 -1.42 -31.71 -31.80
N GLU A 767 -1.49 -32.96 -32.23
CA GLU A 767 -2.00 -34.06 -31.41
C GLU A 767 -1.06 -34.41 -30.26
N ASN A 768 -1.63 -34.89 -29.15
CA ASN A 768 -0.92 -35.32 -27.93
C ASN A 768 -0.18 -34.19 -27.18
N GLU A 769 -0.47 -32.94 -27.52
CA GLU A 769 -0.03 -31.76 -26.78
C GLU A 769 -1.27 -31.03 -26.26
N PRO A 770 -1.89 -31.42 -25.13
CA PRO A 770 -3.11 -30.75 -24.68
C PRO A 770 -2.85 -29.28 -24.27
N ASP A 771 -3.70 -28.36 -24.75
CA ASP A 771 -3.70 -26.95 -24.31
C ASP A 771 -4.47 -26.75 -23.00
N LEU A 772 -5.41 -27.66 -22.68
CA LEU A 772 -6.26 -27.56 -21.50
C LEU A 772 -6.05 -28.71 -20.54
N HIS A 773 -5.99 -28.34 -19.26
CA HIS A 773 -5.99 -29.24 -18.12
C HIS A 773 -7.03 -28.75 -17.10
N TYR A 774 -7.49 -29.67 -16.26
CA TYR A 774 -8.34 -29.30 -15.13
C TYR A 774 -7.48 -28.78 -13.95
N PRO A 775 -7.96 -27.78 -13.20
CA PRO A 775 -9.24 -27.08 -13.36
C PRO A 775 -9.24 -26.11 -14.55
N VAL A 776 -10.38 -25.94 -15.21
CA VAL A 776 -10.61 -24.93 -16.27
C VAL A 776 -11.30 -23.71 -15.64
N PRO A 777 -10.57 -22.61 -15.38
CA PRO A 777 -11.08 -21.45 -14.62
C PRO A 777 -11.78 -20.42 -15.52
N PHE A 778 -12.24 -20.82 -16.70
CA PHE A 778 -12.96 -19.92 -17.61
C PHE A 778 -14.11 -20.66 -18.29
N LEU A 779 -15.32 -20.14 -18.09
CA LEU A 779 -16.55 -20.67 -18.65
C LEU A 779 -17.47 -19.48 -18.96
N GLY A 780 -18.30 -19.57 -20.00
CA GLY A 780 -19.23 -18.51 -20.40
C GLY A 780 -18.68 -17.50 -21.42
N TYR A 781 -19.59 -16.93 -22.20
CA TYR A 781 -19.33 -15.88 -23.20
C TYR A 781 -20.63 -15.19 -23.66
N MET A 782 -21.65 -15.17 -22.80
CA MET A 782 -23.01 -14.74 -23.10
C MET A 782 -23.55 -13.86 -21.97
N GLU A 783 -22.85 -12.77 -21.65
CA GLU A 783 -23.12 -11.98 -20.46
C GLU A 783 -23.93 -10.72 -20.74
N VAL A 784 -24.77 -10.34 -19.78
CA VAL A 784 -25.51 -9.09 -19.73
C VAL A 784 -25.22 -8.43 -18.40
N ALA A 785 -24.85 -7.16 -18.44
CA ALA A 785 -24.38 -6.44 -17.26
C ALA A 785 -24.95 -5.02 -17.19
N ARG A 786 -25.02 -4.49 -15.99
CA ARG A 786 -25.26 -3.07 -15.74
C ARG A 786 -23.92 -2.36 -15.56
N VAL A 787 -23.74 -1.20 -16.17
CA VAL A 787 -22.58 -0.34 -15.93
C VAL A 787 -22.70 0.25 -14.53
N SER A 788 -21.79 -0.11 -13.62
CA SER A 788 -21.77 0.37 -12.23
C SER A 788 -20.83 1.55 -12.02
N GLU A 789 -19.76 1.64 -12.80
CA GLU A 789 -18.83 2.77 -12.84
C GLU A 789 -18.28 2.92 -14.28
N SER A 790 -18.04 4.14 -14.74
CA SER A 790 -17.48 4.40 -16.07
C SER A 790 -16.40 5.48 -16.01
N ARG A 791 -15.23 5.18 -16.56
CA ARG A 791 -14.10 6.13 -16.73
C ARG A 791 -13.79 6.38 -18.20
N THR A 792 -14.81 6.26 -19.05
CA THR A 792 -14.72 6.46 -20.50
C THR A 792 -16.01 7.06 -21.06
N GLY A 793 -15.91 7.70 -22.21
CA GLY A 793 -17.07 8.24 -22.91
C GLY A 793 -17.88 7.13 -23.60
N GLY A 794 -19.20 7.32 -23.70
CA GLY A 794 -20.08 6.46 -24.51
C GLY A 794 -20.80 5.34 -23.75
N PHE A 795 -20.54 5.15 -22.45
CA PHE A 795 -21.25 4.22 -21.58
C PHE A 795 -21.58 4.90 -20.25
N ALA A 796 -22.87 5.03 -19.93
CA ALA A 796 -23.33 5.72 -18.73
C ALA A 796 -23.60 4.76 -17.59
N GLN A 797 -23.38 5.21 -16.35
CA GLN A 797 -23.76 4.44 -15.16
C GLN A 797 -25.27 4.12 -15.19
N GLY A 798 -25.62 2.86 -14.93
CA GLY A 798 -26.98 2.32 -15.00
C GLY A 798 -27.38 1.72 -16.35
N GLU A 799 -26.64 2.00 -17.42
CA GLU A 799 -26.86 1.43 -18.76
C GLU A 799 -26.67 -0.09 -18.74
N VAL A 800 -27.51 -0.82 -19.49
CA VAL A 800 -27.40 -2.27 -19.61
C VAL A 800 -26.70 -2.60 -20.92
N VAL A 801 -25.67 -3.44 -20.85
CA VAL A 801 -24.84 -3.84 -21.99
C VAL A 801 -24.77 -5.36 -22.10
N ALA A 802 -24.67 -5.87 -23.32
CA ALA A 802 -24.32 -7.26 -23.59
C ALA A 802 -22.83 -7.37 -23.94
N SER A 803 -22.17 -8.41 -23.45
CA SER A 803 -20.74 -8.67 -23.64
C SER A 803 -20.37 -10.16 -23.51
N ALA A 804 -19.07 -10.47 -23.56
CA ALA A 804 -18.54 -11.82 -23.46
C ALA A 804 -17.26 -11.82 -22.60
N TYR A 805 -17.38 -12.16 -21.32
CA TYR A 805 -16.30 -12.17 -20.32
C TYR A 805 -16.34 -13.33 -19.32
N GLY A 806 -17.33 -14.22 -19.44
CA GLY A 806 -17.49 -15.42 -18.63
C GLY A 806 -18.52 -15.34 -17.52
N HIS A 807 -18.93 -16.50 -16.99
CA HIS A 807 -19.88 -16.68 -15.90
C HIS A 807 -19.34 -16.10 -14.59
N LYS A 808 -19.38 -14.77 -14.45
CA LYS A 808 -18.81 -14.00 -13.34
C LYS A 808 -19.84 -13.06 -12.74
N SER A 809 -19.69 -12.73 -11.45
CA SER A 809 -20.56 -11.74 -10.78
C SER A 809 -20.36 -10.29 -11.28
N GLY A 810 -19.19 -9.99 -11.84
CA GLY A 810 -18.88 -8.69 -12.45
C GLY A 810 -17.60 -8.72 -13.27
N HIS A 811 -17.34 -7.66 -14.01
CA HIS A 811 -16.16 -7.53 -14.86
C HIS A 811 -15.78 -6.06 -15.12
N THR A 812 -14.49 -5.75 -15.09
CA THR A 812 -13.96 -4.49 -15.63
C THR A 812 -13.58 -4.67 -17.09
N ALA A 813 -14.32 -4.01 -17.99
CA ALA A 813 -14.13 -4.09 -19.43
C ALA A 813 -13.44 -2.82 -19.97
N ASN A 814 -12.63 -2.99 -21.01
CA ASN A 814 -12.10 -1.90 -21.81
C ASN A 814 -12.84 -1.85 -23.15
N PRO A 815 -13.72 -0.87 -23.43
CA PRO A 815 -14.49 -0.82 -24.68
C PRO A 815 -13.65 -0.76 -25.97
N PHE A 816 -12.34 -0.48 -25.88
CA PHE A 816 -11.44 -0.53 -27.03
C PHE A 816 -11.05 -1.97 -27.41
N HIS A 817 -11.03 -2.90 -26.44
CA HIS A 817 -10.64 -4.29 -26.63
C HIS A 817 -11.85 -5.25 -26.52
N ASP A 818 -12.80 -4.93 -25.65
CA ASP A 818 -13.96 -5.74 -25.33
C ASP A 818 -15.19 -5.27 -26.09
N LEU A 819 -16.00 -6.24 -26.56
CA LEU A 819 -17.26 -5.94 -27.22
C LEU A 819 -18.30 -5.56 -26.17
N LEU A 820 -18.70 -4.30 -26.14
CA LEU A 820 -19.82 -3.81 -25.33
C LEU A 820 -20.93 -3.29 -26.24
N VAL A 821 -22.10 -3.91 -26.13
CA VAL A 821 -23.26 -3.58 -26.96
C VAL A 821 -24.37 -3.06 -26.06
N PRO A 822 -24.67 -1.74 -26.11
CA PRO A 822 -25.82 -1.18 -25.40
C PRO A 822 -27.12 -1.89 -25.76
N LEU A 823 -27.85 -2.32 -24.73
CA LEU A 823 -29.18 -2.89 -24.87
C LEU A 823 -30.23 -1.77 -24.77
N PRO A 824 -31.09 -1.61 -25.80
CA PRO A 824 -32.22 -0.71 -25.72
C PRO A 824 -33.16 -1.04 -24.55
N ALA A 825 -33.72 -0.03 -23.90
CA ALA A 825 -34.57 -0.18 -22.72
C ALA A 825 -35.89 -0.94 -22.97
N ASP A 826 -36.31 -1.05 -24.24
CA ASP A 826 -37.48 -1.80 -24.69
C ASP A 826 -37.24 -3.31 -24.85
N ILE A 827 -35.98 -3.78 -24.70
CA ILE A 827 -35.63 -5.21 -24.79
C ILE A 827 -35.46 -5.78 -23.37
N ASP A 828 -36.11 -6.93 -23.10
CA ASP A 828 -35.90 -7.70 -21.86
C ASP A 828 -34.40 -8.02 -21.70
N PRO A 829 -33.72 -7.56 -20.63
CA PRO A 829 -32.30 -7.79 -20.41
C PRO A 829 -31.89 -9.26 -20.46
N VAL A 830 -32.77 -10.21 -20.11
CA VAL A 830 -32.48 -11.66 -20.22
C VAL A 830 -32.14 -12.06 -21.65
N LEU A 831 -32.73 -11.41 -22.66
CA LEU A 831 -32.46 -11.68 -24.07
C LEU A 831 -31.08 -11.21 -24.52
N GLY A 832 -30.46 -10.30 -23.76
CA GLY A 832 -29.14 -9.77 -24.04
C GLY A 832 -28.05 -10.84 -24.12
N VAL A 833 -28.22 -11.99 -23.45
CA VAL A 833 -27.28 -13.12 -23.50
C VAL A 833 -27.04 -13.62 -24.93
N LEU A 834 -27.97 -13.34 -25.85
CA LEU A 834 -27.88 -13.71 -27.26
C LEU A 834 -27.11 -12.68 -28.11
N VAL A 835 -26.87 -11.47 -27.61
CA VAL A 835 -26.43 -10.32 -28.43
C VAL A 835 -24.93 -10.31 -28.72
N ALA A 836 -24.09 -10.69 -27.75
CA ALA A 836 -22.64 -10.62 -27.91
C ALA A 836 -22.07 -11.73 -28.81
N GLN A 837 -22.68 -12.93 -28.80
CA GLN A 837 -22.13 -14.11 -29.45
C GLN A 837 -23.14 -14.94 -30.27
N MET A 838 -24.22 -15.46 -29.66
CA MET A 838 -25.11 -16.43 -30.34
C MET A 838 -25.85 -15.86 -31.56
N GLY A 839 -26.46 -14.70 -31.42
CA GLY A 839 -27.11 -14.00 -32.53
C GLY A 839 -26.11 -13.59 -33.61
N PRO A 840 -24.93 -13.03 -33.26
CA PRO A 840 -23.89 -12.77 -34.23
C PRO A 840 -23.42 -14.01 -35.03
N ILE A 841 -23.35 -15.21 -34.42
CA ILE A 841 -23.08 -16.46 -35.16
C ILE A 841 -24.15 -16.69 -36.23
N ALA A 842 -25.42 -16.58 -35.86
CA ALA A 842 -26.55 -16.76 -36.78
C ALA A 842 -26.57 -15.71 -37.90
N ALA A 843 -26.38 -14.43 -37.55
CA ALA A 843 -26.29 -13.33 -38.51
C ALA A 843 -25.10 -13.50 -39.46
N ASN A 844 -23.95 -13.95 -38.96
CA ASN A 844 -22.80 -14.25 -39.82
C ASN A 844 -23.08 -15.44 -40.75
N GLY A 845 -23.86 -16.43 -40.32
CA GLY A 845 -24.38 -17.47 -41.19
C GLY A 845 -25.12 -16.90 -42.40
N ILE A 846 -26.06 -15.98 -42.16
CA ILE A 846 -26.77 -15.27 -43.24
C ILE A 846 -25.79 -14.48 -44.11
N LEU A 847 -24.80 -13.79 -43.52
CA LEU A 847 -23.80 -13.05 -44.27
C LEU A 847 -22.95 -13.95 -45.19
N HIS A 848 -22.66 -15.19 -44.77
CA HIS A 848 -22.00 -16.18 -45.61
C HIS A 848 -22.89 -16.63 -46.78
N ALA A 849 -24.21 -16.76 -46.57
CA ALA A 849 -25.15 -17.00 -47.66
C ALA A 849 -25.23 -15.81 -48.64
N ASP A 850 -25.17 -14.58 -48.14
CA ASP A 850 -25.11 -13.37 -48.98
C ASP A 850 -23.83 -13.35 -49.82
N ALA A 851 -22.68 -13.64 -49.20
CA ALA A 851 -21.39 -13.65 -49.87
C ALA A 851 -21.27 -14.77 -50.92
N GLU A 852 -21.97 -15.88 -50.76
CA GLU A 852 -22.03 -16.93 -51.79
C GLU A 852 -22.76 -16.42 -53.05
N ALA A 853 -23.79 -15.60 -52.89
CA ALA A 853 -24.53 -15.03 -54.02
C ALA A 853 -23.85 -13.80 -54.65
N TYR A 854 -23.15 -12.98 -53.85
CA TYR A 854 -22.68 -11.64 -54.26
C TYR A 854 -21.17 -11.40 -54.06
N GLY A 855 -20.41 -12.38 -53.59
CA GLY A 855 -19.00 -12.22 -53.26
C GLY A 855 -18.77 -11.15 -52.20
N ALA A 856 -17.79 -10.27 -52.41
CA ALA A 856 -17.51 -9.15 -51.50
C ALA A 856 -18.48 -7.96 -51.67
N HIS A 857 -19.40 -8.00 -52.64
CA HIS A 857 -20.32 -6.90 -52.97
C HIS A 857 -21.72 -7.14 -52.40
N VAL A 858 -21.80 -7.59 -51.15
CA VAL A 858 -23.08 -7.82 -50.45
C VAL A 858 -23.83 -6.49 -50.26
N PRO A 859 -25.04 -6.32 -50.82
CA PRO A 859 -25.77 -5.05 -50.78
C PRO A 859 -26.40 -4.75 -49.42
N PHE A 860 -26.93 -5.79 -48.74
CA PHE A 860 -27.48 -5.73 -47.38
C PHE A 860 -27.54 -7.15 -46.79
N LEU A 861 -27.64 -7.27 -45.47
CA LEU A 861 -27.75 -8.56 -44.79
C LEU A 861 -29.05 -9.26 -45.19
N GLY A 862 -28.95 -10.49 -45.67
CA GLY A 862 -30.07 -11.30 -46.12
C GLY A 862 -30.37 -11.23 -47.62
N ALA A 863 -29.57 -10.50 -48.40
CA ALA A 863 -29.70 -10.45 -49.85
C ALA A 863 -29.64 -11.84 -50.51
N GLY A 864 -28.86 -12.76 -49.97
CA GLY A 864 -28.69 -14.13 -50.47
C GLY A 864 -29.81 -15.09 -50.09
N VAL A 865 -30.62 -14.77 -49.08
CA VAL A 865 -31.78 -15.58 -48.66
C VAL A 865 -33.12 -15.02 -49.09
N LYS A 866 -33.18 -13.73 -49.43
CA LYS A 866 -34.41 -13.04 -49.85
C LYS A 866 -35.09 -13.76 -51.03
N ASP A 867 -36.38 -13.99 -50.90
CA ASP A 867 -37.28 -14.67 -51.85
C ASP A 867 -36.92 -16.14 -52.12
N ARG A 868 -35.99 -16.73 -51.36
CA ARG A 868 -35.55 -18.13 -51.54
C ARG A 868 -36.03 -19.03 -50.41
N PRO A 869 -36.31 -20.31 -50.71
CA PRO A 869 -36.58 -21.30 -49.70
C PRO A 869 -35.27 -21.74 -49.03
N VAL A 870 -35.28 -21.85 -47.71
CA VAL A 870 -34.10 -22.26 -46.92
C VAL A 870 -34.46 -23.36 -45.94
N ILE A 871 -33.52 -24.28 -45.72
CA ILE A 871 -33.60 -25.27 -44.63
C ILE A 871 -32.60 -24.88 -43.55
N VAL A 872 -33.02 -24.97 -42.29
CA VAL A 872 -32.14 -24.90 -41.14
C VAL A 872 -32.16 -26.24 -40.41
N ILE A 873 -31.04 -26.97 -40.45
CA ILE A 873 -30.86 -28.23 -39.75
C ILE A 873 -30.33 -27.96 -38.33
N GLY A 874 -31.12 -28.37 -37.34
CA GLY A 874 -30.95 -28.09 -35.93
C GLY A 874 -31.90 -27.00 -35.43
N ALA A 875 -32.67 -27.32 -34.40
CA ALA A 875 -33.57 -26.40 -33.70
C ALA A 875 -33.04 -26.04 -32.30
N GLY A 876 -31.72 -25.96 -32.14
CA GLY A 876 -31.09 -25.34 -30.96
C GLY A 876 -31.08 -23.81 -31.05
N THR A 877 -30.47 -23.12 -30.08
CA THR A 877 -30.43 -21.64 -30.04
C THR A 877 -29.95 -21.02 -31.35
N VAL A 878 -28.80 -21.44 -31.88
CA VAL A 878 -28.25 -20.89 -33.13
C VAL A 878 -29.16 -21.19 -34.33
N GLY A 879 -29.70 -22.40 -34.43
CA GLY A 879 -30.60 -22.78 -35.52
C GLY A 879 -31.89 -21.97 -35.55
N LEU A 880 -32.55 -21.82 -34.41
CA LEU A 880 -33.77 -21.00 -34.30
C LEU A 880 -33.48 -19.53 -34.60
N MET A 881 -32.37 -18.97 -34.11
CA MET A 881 -31.96 -17.60 -34.46
C MET A 881 -31.73 -17.44 -35.97
N THR A 882 -31.02 -18.38 -36.61
CA THR A 882 -30.79 -18.37 -38.06
C THR A 882 -32.09 -18.44 -38.85
N ALA A 883 -33.04 -19.28 -38.42
CA ALA A 883 -34.35 -19.41 -39.05
C ALA A 883 -35.18 -18.11 -38.94
N LEU A 884 -35.16 -17.46 -37.77
CA LEU A 884 -35.83 -16.18 -37.55
C LEU A 884 -35.18 -15.07 -38.38
N PHE A 885 -33.85 -15.01 -38.44
CA PHE A 885 -33.15 -14.07 -39.33
C PHE A 885 -33.53 -14.29 -40.78
N ALA A 886 -33.49 -15.53 -41.28
CA ALA A 886 -33.85 -15.83 -42.67
C ALA A 886 -35.30 -15.38 -42.96
N LYS A 887 -36.24 -15.68 -42.06
CA LYS A 887 -37.64 -15.26 -42.17
C LYS A 887 -37.78 -13.73 -42.15
N SER A 888 -37.14 -13.04 -41.20
CA SER A 888 -37.22 -11.58 -41.07
C SER A 888 -36.57 -10.84 -42.24
N LEU A 889 -35.58 -11.47 -42.89
CA LEU A 889 -34.85 -10.92 -44.03
C LEU A 889 -35.45 -11.35 -45.38
N GLY A 890 -36.63 -11.98 -45.36
CA GLY A 890 -37.47 -12.17 -46.54
C GLY A 890 -37.28 -13.50 -47.26
N ALA A 891 -36.76 -14.55 -46.62
CA ALA A 891 -36.83 -15.90 -47.17
C ALA A 891 -38.28 -16.29 -47.48
N SER A 892 -38.52 -16.91 -48.65
CA SER A 892 -39.88 -17.24 -49.11
C SER A 892 -40.48 -18.44 -48.36
N GLU A 893 -39.62 -19.34 -47.90
CA GLU A 893 -39.99 -20.44 -47.00
C GLU A 893 -38.81 -20.78 -46.08
N VAL A 894 -39.10 -21.07 -44.81
CA VAL A 894 -38.09 -21.50 -43.83
C VAL A 894 -38.54 -22.80 -43.18
N ILE A 895 -37.81 -23.89 -43.46
CA ILE A 895 -38.03 -25.19 -42.83
C ILE A 895 -36.95 -25.42 -41.77
N VAL A 896 -37.35 -25.62 -40.53
CA VAL A 896 -36.46 -26.02 -39.43
C VAL A 896 -36.53 -27.52 -39.22
N THR A 897 -35.38 -28.16 -38.96
CA THR A 897 -35.34 -29.60 -38.72
C THR A 897 -34.65 -29.95 -37.42
N ASP A 898 -35.18 -30.91 -36.68
CA ASP A 898 -34.53 -31.46 -35.49
C ASP A 898 -35.15 -32.84 -35.18
N PRO A 899 -34.38 -33.83 -34.68
CA PRO A 899 -34.95 -35.10 -34.25
C PRO A 899 -35.80 -34.98 -32.97
N SER A 900 -35.53 -34.01 -32.08
CA SER A 900 -36.35 -33.80 -30.88
C SER A 900 -37.72 -33.22 -31.24
N GLU A 901 -38.78 -33.88 -30.80
CA GLU A 901 -40.14 -33.39 -30.97
C GLU A 901 -40.37 -32.08 -30.22
N PHE A 902 -39.89 -31.98 -28.98
CA PHE A 902 -39.94 -30.75 -28.19
C PHE A 902 -39.36 -29.55 -28.96
N ARG A 903 -38.17 -29.70 -29.55
CA ARG A 903 -37.53 -28.60 -30.29
C ARG A 903 -38.30 -28.22 -31.56
N ARG A 904 -38.89 -29.20 -32.25
CA ARG A 904 -39.78 -28.92 -33.40
C ARG A 904 -41.04 -28.17 -32.97
N GLN A 905 -41.70 -28.60 -31.89
CA GLN A 905 -42.87 -27.90 -31.34
C GLN A 905 -42.53 -26.46 -30.92
N LYS A 906 -41.33 -26.22 -30.36
CA LYS A 906 -40.85 -24.86 -30.09
C LYS A 906 -40.70 -24.04 -31.37
N ALA A 907 -40.11 -24.59 -32.43
CA ALA A 907 -40.03 -23.90 -33.72
C ALA A 907 -41.42 -23.57 -34.30
N GLU A 908 -42.36 -24.52 -34.23
CA GLU A 908 -43.75 -24.32 -34.68
C GLU A 908 -44.48 -23.23 -33.89
N ALA A 909 -44.28 -23.18 -32.56
CA ALA A 909 -44.82 -22.12 -31.71
C ALA A 909 -44.27 -20.73 -32.07
N MET A 910 -43.08 -20.67 -32.70
CA MET A 910 -42.49 -19.43 -33.24
C MET A 910 -42.97 -19.12 -34.67
N GLY A 911 -43.93 -19.89 -35.20
CA GLY A 911 -44.47 -19.74 -36.54
C GLY A 911 -43.51 -20.18 -37.64
N LEU A 912 -42.63 -21.14 -37.36
CA LEU A 912 -41.73 -21.76 -38.34
C LEU A 912 -42.26 -23.14 -38.73
N GLN A 913 -42.07 -23.55 -39.97
CA GLN A 913 -42.41 -24.91 -40.39
C GLN A 913 -41.33 -25.86 -39.86
N ALA A 914 -41.69 -26.86 -39.06
CA ALA A 914 -40.75 -27.81 -38.50
C ALA A 914 -41.03 -29.25 -38.95
N MET A 915 -39.98 -30.02 -39.22
CA MET A 915 -40.11 -31.45 -39.52
C MET A 915 -38.82 -32.21 -39.23
N THR A 916 -38.83 -33.54 -39.34
CA THR A 916 -37.62 -34.34 -39.23
C THR A 916 -36.71 -34.11 -40.44
N GLU A 917 -35.40 -34.33 -40.27
CA GLU A 917 -34.40 -34.26 -41.34
C GLU A 917 -34.78 -35.07 -42.59
N GLU A 918 -35.31 -36.29 -42.41
CA GLU A 918 -35.72 -37.16 -43.53
C GLU A 918 -36.87 -36.56 -44.35
N HIS A 919 -37.90 -36.04 -43.69
CA HIS A 919 -39.01 -35.37 -44.38
C HIS A 919 -38.59 -34.06 -45.03
N ALA A 920 -37.62 -33.33 -44.47
CA ALA A 920 -37.22 -32.03 -44.99
C ALA A 920 -36.52 -32.11 -46.34
N TRP A 921 -35.56 -33.03 -46.51
CA TRP A 921 -34.88 -33.17 -47.80
C TRP A 921 -35.85 -33.69 -48.87
N GLN A 922 -36.75 -34.61 -48.51
CA GLN A 922 -37.79 -35.09 -49.41
C GLN A 922 -38.75 -33.96 -49.81
N HIS A 923 -39.17 -33.14 -48.85
CA HIS A 923 -39.99 -31.96 -49.09
C HIS A 923 -39.31 -31.02 -50.09
N ALA A 924 -38.05 -30.65 -49.84
CA ALA A 924 -37.30 -29.77 -50.73
C ALA A 924 -37.14 -30.36 -52.14
N LYS A 925 -36.80 -31.64 -52.23
CA LYS A 925 -36.67 -32.36 -53.51
C LYS A 925 -38.01 -32.57 -54.23
N ALA A 926 -39.15 -32.43 -53.55
CA ALA A 926 -40.48 -32.59 -54.13
C ALA A 926 -41.20 -31.26 -54.43
N ARG A 927 -40.91 -30.20 -53.68
CA ARG A 927 -41.64 -28.92 -53.76
C ARG A 927 -40.82 -27.75 -54.28
N TRP A 928 -39.50 -27.76 -54.10
CA TRP A 928 -38.66 -26.63 -54.50
C TRP A 928 -37.99 -26.92 -55.84
N HIS A 929 -38.52 -26.30 -56.89
CA HIS A 929 -38.14 -26.53 -58.29
C HIS A 929 -37.95 -25.20 -59.01
N ASP A 930 -36.74 -24.95 -59.52
CA ASP A 930 -36.42 -23.75 -60.31
C ASP A 930 -36.22 -24.12 -61.80
N GLY A 931 -37.28 -24.69 -62.39
CA GLY A 931 -37.28 -25.12 -63.80
C GLY A 931 -36.33 -26.29 -64.09
N ALA A 932 -35.69 -26.28 -65.27
CA ALA A 932 -34.79 -27.34 -65.73
C ALA A 932 -33.47 -27.43 -64.93
N MET A 933 -33.20 -26.47 -64.04
CA MET A 933 -31.95 -26.32 -63.27
C MET A 933 -31.88 -27.16 -61.98
N GLY A 934 -32.87 -28.04 -61.73
CA GLY A 934 -32.83 -29.06 -60.68
C GLY A 934 -33.79 -28.82 -59.51
N ARG A 935 -33.86 -29.81 -58.60
CA ARG A 935 -34.78 -29.85 -57.44
C ARG A 935 -34.00 -29.79 -56.13
N GLY A 936 -34.51 -29.07 -55.13
CA GLY A 936 -33.92 -28.97 -53.78
C GLY A 936 -33.69 -27.52 -53.33
N ALA A 937 -33.11 -27.37 -52.15
CA ALA A 937 -32.81 -26.07 -51.54
C ALA A 937 -31.63 -25.36 -52.22
N ASP A 938 -31.69 -24.04 -52.35
CA ASP A 938 -30.53 -23.20 -52.70
C ASP A 938 -29.48 -23.20 -51.60
N LEU A 939 -29.95 -23.08 -50.36
CA LEU A 939 -29.15 -22.91 -49.16
C LEU A 939 -29.68 -23.81 -48.05
N VAL A 940 -28.76 -24.48 -47.37
CA VAL A 940 -29.05 -25.19 -46.12
C VAL A 940 -28.11 -24.66 -45.04
N PHE A 941 -28.67 -24.16 -43.95
CA PHE A 941 -27.91 -23.81 -42.75
C PHE A 941 -27.85 -25.03 -41.84
N GLN A 942 -26.65 -25.47 -41.46
CA GLN A 942 -26.44 -26.63 -40.60
C GLN A 942 -25.94 -26.11 -39.24
N THR A 943 -26.61 -26.47 -38.14
CA THR A 943 -26.20 -26.07 -36.77
C THR A 943 -26.01 -27.22 -35.77
N ARG A 944 -26.13 -28.48 -36.19
CA ARG A 944 -25.96 -29.67 -35.32
C ARG A 944 -24.55 -30.26 -35.48
N ALA A 945 -23.86 -30.47 -34.36
CA ALA A 945 -22.55 -31.14 -34.32
C ALA A 945 -22.64 -32.65 -34.59
N TYR A 946 -23.20 -33.06 -35.74
CA TYR A 946 -23.39 -34.45 -36.14
C TYR A 946 -23.16 -34.59 -37.64
N SER A 947 -22.18 -35.42 -38.04
CA SER A 947 -21.78 -35.55 -39.44
C SER A 947 -22.89 -36.09 -40.35
N GLY A 948 -23.83 -36.88 -39.80
CA GLY A 948 -25.00 -37.34 -40.55
C GLY A 948 -25.92 -36.20 -40.96
N SER A 949 -26.10 -35.18 -40.11
CA SER A 949 -26.89 -34.00 -40.42
C SER A 949 -26.24 -33.15 -41.52
N LEU A 950 -24.90 -33.11 -41.57
CA LEU A 950 -24.18 -32.49 -42.68
C LEU A 950 -24.40 -33.25 -44.00
N ASN A 951 -24.39 -34.58 -43.95
CA ASN A 951 -24.72 -35.39 -45.12
C ASN A 951 -26.17 -35.14 -45.61
N THR A 952 -27.13 -35.08 -44.69
CA THR A 952 -28.52 -34.73 -45.04
C THR A 952 -28.63 -33.33 -45.64
N ALA A 953 -27.86 -32.35 -45.13
CA ALA A 953 -27.82 -30.99 -45.69
C ALA A 953 -27.41 -31.01 -47.17
N LEU A 954 -26.36 -31.74 -47.51
CA LEU A 954 -25.90 -31.92 -48.89
C LEU A 954 -26.97 -32.57 -49.76
N LYS A 955 -27.62 -33.62 -49.25
CA LYS A 955 -28.70 -34.32 -49.96
C LYS A 955 -29.91 -33.42 -50.26
N ALA A 956 -30.22 -32.48 -49.37
CA ALA A 956 -31.36 -31.58 -49.51
C ALA A 956 -31.17 -30.47 -50.57
N LEU A 957 -29.92 -30.15 -50.91
CA LEU A 957 -29.59 -29.07 -51.85
C LEU A 957 -29.94 -29.42 -53.30
N ARG A 958 -30.27 -28.40 -54.09
CA ARG A 958 -30.28 -28.50 -55.56
C ARG A 958 -28.86 -28.54 -56.12
N PRO A 959 -28.66 -28.93 -57.39
CA PRO A 959 -27.35 -28.81 -58.04
C PRO A 959 -26.74 -27.42 -57.89
N GLN A 960 -25.45 -27.38 -57.56
CA GLN A 960 -24.67 -26.17 -57.25
C GLN A 960 -25.15 -25.37 -56.02
N GLY A 961 -26.00 -25.98 -55.18
CA GLY A 961 -26.40 -25.39 -53.90
C GLY A 961 -25.27 -25.40 -52.86
N THR A 962 -25.48 -24.66 -51.77
CA THR A 962 -24.45 -24.47 -50.73
C THR A 962 -24.97 -24.77 -49.33
N VAL A 963 -24.19 -25.54 -48.56
CA VAL A 963 -24.36 -25.67 -47.10
C VAL A 963 -23.57 -24.57 -46.41
N ILE A 964 -24.22 -23.79 -45.56
CA ILE A 964 -23.56 -22.92 -44.59
C ILE A 964 -23.53 -23.66 -43.25
N ASP A 965 -22.37 -24.18 -42.88
CA ASP A 965 -22.17 -24.99 -41.68
C ASP A 965 -21.69 -24.11 -40.51
N LEU A 966 -22.50 -24.08 -39.45
CA LEU A 966 -22.27 -23.36 -38.20
C LEU A 966 -21.98 -24.33 -37.04
N ALA A 967 -21.94 -25.64 -37.28
CA ALA A 967 -21.72 -26.62 -36.24
C ALA A 967 -20.25 -26.72 -35.80
N PHE A 968 -20.06 -27.02 -34.51
CA PHE A 968 -18.75 -27.32 -33.93
C PHE A 968 -18.60 -28.82 -33.66
N TYR A 969 -17.88 -29.53 -34.53
CA TYR A 969 -17.64 -30.97 -34.42
C TYR A 969 -16.49 -31.25 -33.45
N GLN A 970 -16.72 -32.15 -32.49
CA GLN A 970 -15.72 -32.55 -31.48
C GLN A 970 -14.90 -33.78 -31.93
N GLY A 971 -15.22 -34.36 -33.09
CA GLY A 971 -14.60 -35.56 -33.63
C GLY A 971 -14.66 -35.60 -35.16
N GLY A 972 -14.37 -36.77 -35.74
CA GLY A 972 -14.35 -36.98 -37.19
C GLY A 972 -15.72 -36.91 -37.88
N ALA A 973 -15.72 -37.05 -39.21
CA ALA A 973 -16.89 -36.92 -40.07
C ALA A 973 -17.31 -38.26 -40.71
N ASP A 974 -17.40 -39.33 -39.93
CA ASP A 974 -17.52 -40.71 -40.42
C ASP A 974 -18.78 -40.98 -41.27
N GLN A 975 -19.83 -40.19 -41.07
CA GLN A 975 -21.10 -40.30 -41.82
C GLN A 975 -21.19 -39.38 -43.03
N LEU A 976 -20.18 -38.54 -43.30
CA LEU A 976 -20.17 -37.63 -44.44
C LEU A 976 -19.76 -38.37 -45.72
N ARG A 977 -20.62 -38.38 -46.74
CA ARG A 977 -20.39 -39.10 -48.00
C ARG A 977 -20.13 -38.14 -49.15
N LEU A 978 -18.90 -37.64 -49.27
CA LEU A 978 -18.53 -36.67 -50.31
C LEU A 978 -18.59 -37.24 -51.75
N GLY A 979 -18.57 -38.56 -51.91
CA GLY A 979 -18.71 -39.22 -53.22
C GLY A 979 -20.16 -39.28 -53.76
N GLU A 980 -21.16 -38.97 -52.93
CA GLU A 980 -22.58 -39.03 -53.29
C GLU A 980 -23.04 -37.67 -53.88
N GLU A 981 -24.05 -37.02 -53.30
CA GLU A 981 -24.63 -35.78 -53.84
C GLU A 981 -23.62 -34.65 -53.96
N PHE A 982 -22.64 -34.56 -53.05
CA PHE A 982 -21.62 -33.51 -53.10
C PHE A 982 -20.85 -33.51 -54.44
N HIS A 983 -20.31 -34.67 -54.82
CA HIS A 983 -19.57 -34.82 -56.08
C HIS A 983 -20.48 -34.71 -57.30
N HIS A 984 -21.64 -35.40 -57.28
CA HIS A 984 -22.51 -35.50 -58.46
C HIS A 984 -23.27 -34.21 -58.79
N ASN A 985 -23.59 -33.41 -57.77
CA ASN A 985 -24.36 -32.18 -57.93
C ASN A 985 -23.51 -30.91 -57.87
N GLY A 986 -22.17 -31.05 -57.68
CA GLY A 986 -21.24 -29.92 -57.62
C GLY A 986 -21.55 -28.97 -56.46
N LEU A 987 -21.78 -29.51 -55.27
CA LEU A 987 -22.23 -28.73 -54.10
C LEU A 987 -21.07 -28.03 -53.39
N ASN A 988 -21.40 -27.00 -52.60
CA ASN A 988 -20.43 -26.28 -51.78
C ASN A 988 -20.71 -26.47 -50.28
N ILE A 989 -19.65 -26.41 -49.46
CA ILE A 989 -19.73 -26.32 -48.00
C ILE A 989 -18.93 -25.09 -47.56
N ARG A 990 -19.56 -24.21 -46.76
CA ARG A 990 -18.92 -23.02 -46.17
C ARG A 990 -19.02 -23.09 -44.66
N CYS A 991 -17.88 -23.07 -43.98
CA CYS A 991 -17.84 -22.92 -42.53
C CYS A 991 -18.06 -21.45 -42.15
N ALA A 992 -19.03 -21.18 -41.29
CA ALA A 992 -19.33 -19.85 -40.77
C ALA A 992 -19.09 -19.83 -39.25
N GLN A 993 -18.09 -19.05 -38.82
CA GLN A 993 -17.75 -18.86 -37.40
C GLN A 993 -17.70 -17.38 -37.08
N ILE A 994 -18.08 -17.00 -35.86
CA ILE A 994 -18.17 -15.58 -35.46
C ILE A 994 -16.85 -14.80 -35.56
N ASN A 995 -15.71 -15.48 -35.40
CA ASN A 995 -14.38 -14.85 -35.45
C ASN A 995 -13.87 -14.63 -36.88
N ARG A 996 -14.60 -15.10 -37.89
CA ARG A 996 -14.19 -15.04 -39.28
C ARG A 996 -15.40 -14.85 -40.19
N VAL A 997 -15.65 -13.60 -40.57
CA VAL A 997 -16.67 -13.26 -41.58
C VAL A 997 -16.15 -13.57 -43.00
N PRO A 998 -17.00 -13.54 -44.05
CA PRO A 998 -16.56 -13.81 -45.41
C PRO A 998 -15.39 -12.91 -45.86
N ARG A 999 -14.51 -13.47 -46.71
CA ARG A 999 -13.32 -12.75 -47.21
C ARG A 999 -13.72 -11.43 -47.87
N GLY A 1000 -13.03 -10.35 -47.49
CA GLY A 1000 -13.29 -9.00 -48.00
C GLY A 1000 -14.40 -8.22 -47.27
N LEU A 1001 -15.17 -8.85 -46.38
CA LEU A 1001 -16.26 -8.17 -45.65
C LEU A 1001 -15.89 -7.71 -44.24
N GLY A 1002 -14.71 -8.08 -43.72
CA GLY A 1002 -14.30 -7.80 -42.33
C GLY A 1002 -14.35 -6.33 -41.91
N ALA A 1003 -13.96 -5.41 -42.80
CA ALA A 1003 -14.01 -3.98 -42.52
C ALA A 1003 -15.45 -3.42 -42.44
N LEU A 1004 -16.40 -4.05 -43.13
CA LEU A 1004 -17.80 -3.61 -43.20
C LEU A 1004 -18.70 -4.33 -42.18
N TRP A 1005 -18.35 -5.57 -41.84
CA TRP A 1005 -19.12 -6.46 -40.97
C TRP A 1005 -18.27 -6.94 -39.81
N ASN A 1006 -18.00 -6.04 -38.88
CA ASN A 1006 -17.35 -6.38 -37.62
C ASN A 1006 -18.35 -6.98 -36.61
N ARG A 1007 -17.85 -7.49 -35.48
CA ARG A 1007 -18.69 -8.09 -34.43
C ARG A 1007 -19.78 -7.15 -33.92
N GLY A 1008 -19.47 -5.86 -33.75
CA GLY A 1008 -20.44 -4.86 -33.30
C GLY A 1008 -21.63 -4.71 -34.25
N ARG A 1009 -21.39 -4.74 -35.57
CA ARG A 1009 -22.46 -4.68 -36.57
C ARG A 1009 -23.34 -5.94 -36.57
N LEU A 1010 -22.74 -7.12 -36.41
CA LEU A 1010 -23.47 -8.38 -36.29
C LEU A 1010 -24.31 -8.44 -35.00
N ALA A 1011 -23.78 -7.90 -33.89
CA ALA A 1011 -24.52 -7.77 -32.65
C ALA A 1011 -25.68 -6.78 -32.78
N ARG A 1012 -25.50 -5.65 -33.47
CA ARG A 1012 -26.61 -4.72 -33.74
C ARG A 1012 -27.72 -5.34 -34.59
N ALA A 1013 -27.38 -6.17 -35.59
CA ALA A 1013 -28.39 -6.93 -36.32
C ALA A 1013 -29.18 -7.89 -35.41
N THR A 1014 -28.53 -8.44 -34.37
CA THR A 1014 -29.22 -9.24 -33.35
C THR A 1014 -30.16 -8.40 -32.50
N VAL A 1015 -29.75 -7.20 -32.09
CA VAL A 1015 -30.62 -6.25 -31.38
C VAL A 1015 -31.87 -5.92 -32.22
N ASP A 1016 -31.71 -5.69 -33.52
CA ASP A 1016 -32.83 -5.40 -34.42
C ASP A 1016 -33.81 -6.59 -34.54
N LEU A 1017 -33.29 -7.82 -34.55
CA LEU A 1017 -34.13 -9.02 -34.51
C LEU A 1017 -34.88 -9.15 -33.17
N LEU A 1018 -34.21 -8.88 -32.05
CA LEU A 1018 -34.82 -8.93 -30.71
C LEU A 1018 -35.90 -7.88 -30.52
N ARG A 1019 -35.81 -6.70 -31.14
CA ARG A 1019 -36.90 -5.71 -31.11
C ARG A 1019 -38.19 -6.19 -31.77
N THR A 1020 -38.07 -7.07 -32.77
CA THR A 1020 -39.23 -7.55 -33.54
C THR A 1020 -39.75 -8.90 -33.07
N HIS A 1021 -38.88 -9.76 -32.54
CA HIS A 1021 -39.20 -11.14 -32.14
C HIS A 1021 -38.85 -11.44 -30.68
N GLY A 1022 -38.51 -10.44 -29.87
CA GLY A 1022 -38.05 -10.60 -28.50
C GLY A 1022 -39.02 -11.35 -27.61
N ASP A 1023 -40.31 -11.01 -27.65
CA ASP A 1023 -41.35 -11.65 -26.83
C ASP A 1023 -41.44 -13.16 -27.10
N ILE A 1024 -41.45 -13.56 -28.38
CA ILE A 1024 -41.56 -14.97 -28.74
C ILE A 1024 -40.25 -15.72 -28.47
N ILE A 1025 -39.09 -15.07 -28.63
CA ILE A 1025 -37.79 -15.63 -28.24
C ILE A 1025 -37.74 -15.84 -26.72
N ARG A 1026 -38.19 -14.87 -25.93
CA ARG A 1026 -38.23 -14.96 -24.47
C ARG A 1026 -39.11 -16.12 -24.02
N GLN A 1027 -40.28 -16.27 -24.63
CA GLN A 1027 -41.26 -17.29 -24.27
C GLN A 1027 -40.83 -18.70 -24.69
N GLN A 1028 -40.26 -18.85 -25.89
CA GLN A 1028 -40.01 -20.18 -26.48
C GLN A 1028 -38.57 -20.65 -26.33
N MET A 1029 -37.58 -19.77 -26.37
CA MET A 1029 -36.16 -20.14 -26.38
C MET A 1029 -35.51 -20.12 -25.00
N ILE A 1030 -35.87 -19.16 -24.13
CA ILE A 1030 -35.36 -19.12 -22.75
C ILE A 1030 -36.14 -20.12 -21.89
N THR A 1031 -35.64 -21.35 -21.84
CA THR A 1031 -36.31 -22.47 -21.16
C THR A 1031 -36.05 -22.54 -19.66
N HIS A 1032 -34.88 -22.08 -19.22
CA HIS A 1032 -34.47 -22.12 -17.82
C HIS A 1032 -33.83 -20.78 -17.43
N VAL A 1033 -34.27 -20.24 -16.30
CA VAL A 1033 -33.64 -19.11 -15.61
C VAL A 1033 -33.32 -19.59 -14.20
N ILE A 1034 -32.05 -19.86 -13.94
CA ILE A 1034 -31.57 -20.51 -12.72
C ILE A 1034 -30.74 -19.49 -11.92
N PRO A 1035 -30.89 -19.37 -10.59
CA PRO A 1035 -29.96 -18.56 -9.80
C PRO A 1035 -28.51 -19.01 -10.04
N MET A 1036 -27.57 -18.08 -10.17
CA MET A 1036 -26.17 -18.41 -10.44
C MET A 1036 -25.61 -19.36 -9.37
N ASP A 1037 -26.02 -19.23 -8.12
CA ASP A 1037 -25.62 -20.12 -7.02
C ASP A 1037 -25.94 -21.59 -7.26
N ASP A 1038 -27.03 -21.88 -7.98
CA ASP A 1038 -27.46 -23.25 -8.30
C ASP A 1038 -26.80 -23.79 -9.57
N ALA A 1039 -26.00 -22.98 -10.27
CA ALA A 1039 -25.40 -23.35 -11.54
C ALA A 1039 -24.56 -24.64 -11.47
N PRO A 1040 -23.72 -24.89 -10.44
CA PRO A 1040 -22.94 -26.12 -10.40
C PRO A 1040 -23.80 -27.38 -10.32
N ALA A 1041 -24.80 -27.36 -9.42
CA ALA A 1041 -25.73 -28.49 -9.25
C ALA A 1041 -26.55 -28.72 -10.52
N PHE A 1042 -27.03 -27.65 -11.15
CA PHE A 1042 -27.77 -27.73 -12.42
C PHE A 1042 -26.91 -28.28 -13.55
N LEU A 1043 -25.64 -27.89 -13.67
CA LEU A 1043 -24.74 -28.39 -14.71
C LEU A 1043 -24.45 -29.88 -14.56
N THR A 1044 -24.32 -30.37 -13.32
CA THR A 1044 -24.19 -31.80 -13.04
C THR A 1044 -25.47 -32.55 -13.45
N ASP A 1045 -26.64 -32.09 -13.02
CA ASP A 1045 -27.94 -32.65 -13.41
C ASP A 1045 -28.14 -32.67 -14.94
N LEU A 1046 -27.73 -31.60 -15.63
CA LEU A 1046 -27.84 -31.45 -17.07
C LEU A 1046 -27.04 -32.53 -17.84
N ILE A 1047 -25.92 -33.00 -17.29
CA ILE A 1047 -25.13 -34.09 -17.87
C ILE A 1047 -25.75 -35.45 -17.58
N GLU A 1048 -26.17 -35.66 -16.34
CA GLU A 1048 -26.64 -36.94 -15.84
C GLU A 1048 -28.03 -37.28 -16.40
N ASN A 1049 -28.97 -36.35 -16.28
CA ASN A 1049 -30.39 -36.57 -16.57
C ASN A 1049 -30.82 -36.05 -17.94
N ARG A 1050 -30.00 -35.20 -18.58
CA ARG A 1050 -30.22 -34.64 -19.94
C ARG A 1050 -31.66 -34.15 -20.18
N PRO A 1051 -32.19 -33.24 -19.34
CA PRO A 1051 -33.52 -32.67 -19.56
C PRO A 1051 -33.62 -31.97 -20.92
N GLU A 1052 -34.84 -31.82 -21.45
CA GLU A 1052 -35.06 -31.06 -22.68
C GLU A 1052 -34.95 -29.55 -22.40
N PHE A 1053 -34.09 -28.86 -23.16
CA PHE A 1053 -33.90 -27.41 -23.06
C PHE A 1053 -33.47 -26.79 -24.41
N LEU A 1054 -33.57 -25.47 -24.49
CA LEU A 1054 -33.03 -24.65 -25.59
C LEU A 1054 -31.92 -23.73 -25.09
N GLN A 1055 -32.30 -22.62 -24.46
CA GLN A 1055 -31.36 -21.71 -23.81
C GLN A 1055 -31.55 -21.74 -22.30
N VAL A 1056 -30.44 -21.92 -21.58
CA VAL A 1056 -30.34 -21.79 -20.12
C VAL A 1056 -29.67 -20.46 -19.83
N VAL A 1057 -30.20 -19.72 -18.85
CA VAL A 1057 -29.67 -18.46 -18.37
C VAL A 1057 -29.47 -18.56 -16.85
N PHE A 1058 -28.30 -18.20 -16.38
CA PHE A 1058 -28.03 -18.00 -14.97
C PHE A 1058 -28.32 -16.54 -14.61
N LYS A 1059 -29.17 -16.31 -13.61
CA LYS A 1059 -29.44 -14.99 -13.03
C LYS A 1059 -28.45 -14.74 -11.90
N VAL A 1060 -27.65 -13.70 -12.04
CA VAL A 1060 -26.70 -13.26 -11.00
C VAL A 1060 -27.49 -12.40 -10.00
N SER A 1061 -27.40 -12.71 -8.72
CA SER A 1061 -28.11 -12.03 -7.63
C SER A 1061 -27.81 -10.53 -7.64
N GLU A 1062 -28.82 -9.68 -7.34
CA GLU A 1062 -28.63 -8.24 -7.14
C GLU A 1062 -27.90 -7.92 -5.82
#